data_AF-A0A9P8KJY3-F1
#
_entry.id   AF-A0A9P8KJY3-F1
#
_cell.length_a   1.000
_cell.length_b   1.000
_cell.length_c   1.000
_cell.angle_alpha   90.00
_cell.angle_beta   90.00
_cell.angle_gamma   90.00
#
_symmetry.space_group_name_H-M   'P 1'
#
loop_
_entity.id
_entity.type
_entity.pdbx_description
1 polymer ?
#
loop_
_entity_poly.entity_id
_entity_poly.type
_entity_poly.pdbx_seq_one_letter_code
_entity_poly.pdbx_strand_id
1 'polypeptide(L)'
;MSDARIQSDSINHLHKTLVWLKKNPCPYVAGPESTKKRASVALIVRIQPSYARQPVKAAEPADSIDSFFAQDWVKHGQAEILFIKRAARKGDRWTSHVALPGGRRDPQDKDDQHAAIREAVEEVGIDLSHRNCIAVGNLPQRLVTTSWGRVPLMVLCPYVFLVTRHDIPPLRLQPTEVASTHWVPIGSLLDPGQRTVHTEDVSNRLANQETGIKKWALAGMLGKMEFSAIQLLPTESLYCHESPTDDSSRHKSAPPRNVIKRLVNLTQSPTLPAPPQNQPLILWGLTLGVVADFLDLLPPHNALELWTYPTFTMPDVRLVIWLATYNFRENKRLQLESEIRSGPPAAAVEEGLDAVSLPDDERCNEVGMGGLSSGRSLRGYSFESAVGTMLEGYYACFGIVFRVGLRYICDREDDAKRLKPSAIDPHASATRRYKDGDHPRLVVALPFCQSADKMGKVYTYDEVSQHRSEDSCWVILYGNVYDVTKFVPEHPGGAKIILQLAGQDATEEYDPIHPPGILEETLAPECKLGTFDASTLPSVEKSPVDEDKVDEEAIMPLDHCLNMDDIEAVATKKMSKKAWAYYFSAADDLRSKALNNTVYSDILLRPRVFVDITKCDTSTTILGNKVNIPLFVSPAAMARLGHPDGEHGIAKACNTFGACQIISNNASQTPEQILEGAPADQVFGWQLYVQNDRKKSEDMLVRINALKQIKFIVLTLDAPVPGKREHDEREGKNVGANLPIRSAHQQGSSSTTSPDPKKGGNSGSGSVASAMFAGTAGDLTWKTTLPWLAKHTKLPIVLKGLQTHEDAYIASLYAPQVQGILLSNHGGRAADTAPPSIHTLIEIRKYCPEVFDKIEVWVDGGIKRGTDVVKALCLGAKAVGMGRNALFGLGAGGTEGVERVYEILKAEIETTMRLLAVERVEDLGPQHVNARAVERDVYDGPAGLEKLGMWLKAKL
;
A
#
# COMPACT_ATOMS: atom_id res chain seq x y z
N MET A 1 16.22 31.29 -12.42
CA MET A 1 16.46 31.73 -13.81
C MET A 1 16.59 30.55 -14.80
N SER A 2 16.68 29.29 -14.33
CA SER A 2 16.75 28.07 -15.16
C SER A 2 15.39 27.62 -15.73
N ASP A 3 14.35 27.58 -14.91
CA ASP A 3 13.08 26.90 -15.28
C ASP A 3 12.29 27.64 -16.36
N ALA A 4 12.34 28.97 -16.33
CA ALA A 4 11.68 29.81 -17.34
C ALA A 4 12.29 29.66 -18.75
N ARG A 5 13.59 29.33 -18.86
CA ARG A 5 14.25 29.06 -20.15
C ARG A 5 13.89 27.67 -20.67
N ILE A 6 13.90 26.66 -19.80
CA ILE A 6 13.53 25.28 -20.15
C ILE A 6 12.08 25.22 -20.66
N GLN A 7 11.17 25.94 -19.99
CA GLN A 7 9.76 26.01 -20.40
C GLN A 7 9.56 26.76 -21.72
N SER A 8 10.28 27.86 -21.97
CA SER A 8 10.22 28.56 -23.25
C SER A 8 10.77 27.72 -24.41
N ASP A 9 11.80 26.91 -24.15
CA ASP A 9 12.38 26.02 -25.16
C ASP A 9 11.41 24.88 -25.53
N SER A 10 10.70 24.32 -24.55
CA SER A 10 9.69 23.27 -24.77
C SER A 10 8.53 23.73 -25.66
N ILE A 11 7.99 24.93 -25.41
CA ILE A 11 6.89 25.51 -26.22
C ILE A 11 7.36 25.79 -27.66
N ASN A 12 8.59 26.26 -27.84
CA ASN A 12 9.17 26.49 -29.17
C ASN A 12 9.37 25.18 -29.95
N HIS A 13 9.78 24.10 -29.28
CA HIS A 13 9.89 22.77 -29.91
C HIS A 13 8.52 22.21 -30.31
N LEU A 14 7.50 22.36 -29.44
CA LEU A 14 6.14 21.98 -29.77
C LEU A 14 5.60 22.77 -30.97
N HIS A 15 5.81 24.09 -31.02
CA HIS A 15 5.40 24.92 -32.16
C HIS A 15 5.98 24.40 -33.48
N LYS A 16 7.31 24.19 -33.54
CA LYS A 16 7.98 23.66 -34.73
C LYS A 16 7.43 22.30 -35.15
N THR A 17 7.16 21.43 -34.18
CA THR A 17 6.65 20.08 -34.39
C THR A 17 5.25 20.08 -35.00
N LEU A 18 4.34 20.89 -34.45
CA LEU A 18 2.98 21.00 -34.97
C LEU A 18 2.94 21.64 -36.38
N VAL A 19 3.81 22.62 -36.64
CA VAL A 19 3.97 23.19 -38.00
C VAL A 19 4.50 22.14 -38.98
N TRP A 20 5.47 21.32 -38.56
CA TRP A 20 6.02 20.25 -39.39
C TRP A 20 4.99 19.17 -39.69
N LEU A 21 4.25 18.69 -38.68
CA LEU A 21 3.19 17.69 -38.86
C LEU A 21 2.10 18.17 -39.84
N LYS A 22 1.73 19.45 -39.77
CA LYS A 22 0.74 20.03 -40.69
C LYS A 22 1.21 20.06 -42.15
N LYS A 23 2.53 20.20 -42.37
CA LYS A 23 3.12 20.21 -43.71
C LYS A 23 3.41 18.81 -44.25
N ASN A 24 3.55 17.81 -43.38
CA ASN A 24 3.98 16.46 -43.72
C ASN A 24 2.99 15.42 -43.15
N PRO A 25 1.78 15.28 -43.72
CA PRO A 25 0.82 14.29 -43.26
C PRO A 25 1.34 12.87 -43.48
N CYS A 26 1.07 11.97 -42.52
CA CYS A 26 1.48 10.57 -42.62
C CYS A 26 0.66 9.84 -43.71
N PRO A 27 1.23 8.84 -44.40
CA PRO A 27 0.53 8.09 -45.43
C PRO A 27 -0.69 7.34 -44.89
N TYR A 28 -1.70 7.18 -45.73
CA TYR A 28 -2.88 6.38 -45.44
C TYR A 28 -2.54 4.89 -45.47
N VAL A 29 -3.07 4.11 -44.52
CA VAL A 29 -2.86 2.66 -44.47
C VAL A 29 -4.18 1.94 -44.77
N ALA A 30 -4.25 1.25 -45.91
CA ALA A 30 -5.41 0.46 -46.28
C ALA A 30 -5.60 -0.75 -45.35
N GLY A 31 -6.85 -1.10 -45.03
CA GLY A 31 -7.13 -2.31 -44.26
C GLY A 31 -7.06 -3.55 -45.16
N PRO A 32 -6.48 -4.67 -44.71
CA PRO A 32 -6.50 -5.92 -45.48
C PRO A 32 -7.95 -6.39 -45.71
N GLU A 33 -8.24 -7.08 -46.84
CA GLU A 33 -9.61 -7.50 -47.20
C GLU A 33 -10.34 -8.27 -46.09
N SER A 34 -9.59 -8.98 -45.25
CA SER A 34 -10.08 -9.74 -44.09
C SER A 34 -10.60 -8.86 -42.94
N THR A 35 -10.35 -7.55 -42.91
CA THR A 35 -10.77 -6.64 -41.83
C THR A 35 -11.03 -5.22 -42.33
N LYS A 36 -12.31 -4.83 -42.35
CA LYS A 36 -12.77 -3.47 -42.68
C LYS A 36 -12.90 -2.55 -41.46
N LYS A 37 -12.50 -2.99 -40.27
CA LYS A 37 -12.68 -2.22 -39.03
C LYS A 37 -11.58 -1.15 -38.90
N ARG A 38 -11.98 0.11 -38.75
CA ARG A 38 -11.08 1.24 -38.46
C ARG A 38 -11.53 1.91 -37.16
N ALA A 39 -10.57 2.33 -36.36
CA ALA A 39 -10.80 3.09 -35.13
C ALA A 39 -9.91 4.33 -35.15
N SER A 40 -10.45 5.45 -34.69
CA SER A 40 -9.75 6.73 -34.69
C SER A 40 -9.63 7.29 -33.29
N VAL A 41 -8.49 7.90 -32.98
CA VAL A 41 -8.22 8.51 -31.67
C VAL A 41 -7.72 9.94 -31.82
N ALA A 42 -8.13 10.81 -30.90
CA ALA A 42 -7.78 12.22 -30.86
C ALA A 42 -6.69 12.48 -29.80
N LEU A 43 -5.50 12.88 -30.23
CA LEU A 43 -4.47 13.45 -29.38
C LEU A 43 -4.70 14.96 -29.27
N ILE A 44 -5.29 15.38 -28.15
CA ILE A 44 -5.72 16.77 -27.92
C ILE A 44 -4.69 17.48 -27.07
N VAL A 45 -4.10 18.55 -27.61
CA VAL A 45 -3.09 19.39 -26.95
C VAL A 45 -3.72 20.72 -26.54
N ARG A 46 -3.51 21.13 -25.29
CA ARG A 46 -3.81 22.50 -24.82
C ARG A 46 -2.57 23.17 -24.24
N ILE A 47 -2.60 24.50 -24.16
CA ILE A 47 -1.60 25.28 -23.42
C ILE A 47 -2.29 25.90 -22.22
N GLN A 48 -1.82 25.59 -21.02
CA GLN A 48 -2.30 26.19 -19.77
C GLN A 48 -1.50 27.47 -19.47
N PRO A 49 -2.13 28.65 -19.31
CA PRO A 49 -1.41 29.88 -19.01
C PRO A 49 -0.76 29.84 -17.62
N SER A 50 0.41 30.45 -17.49
CA SER A 50 1.02 30.69 -16.16
C SER A 50 0.25 31.75 -15.39
N TYR A 51 0.24 31.65 -14.06
CA TYR A 51 -0.50 32.56 -13.17
C TYR A 51 -0.19 34.05 -13.47
N ALA A 52 1.08 34.38 -13.71
CA ALA A 52 1.51 35.76 -13.95
C ALA A 52 1.05 36.33 -15.31
N ARG A 53 0.65 35.48 -16.27
CA ARG A 53 0.31 35.87 -17.64
C ARG A 53 -1.05 35.35 -18.08
N GLN A 54 -1.95 35.11 -17.12
CA GLN A 54 -3.32 34.74 -17.43
C GLN A 54 -4.01 35.92 -18.14
N PRO A 55 -4.55 35.72 -19.36
CA PRO A 55 -5.20 36.79 -20.09
C PRO A 55 -6.48 37.26 -19.37
N VAL A 56 -6.63 38.58 -19.22
CA VAL A 56 -7.73 39.24 -18.46
C VAL A 56 -9.09 39.14 -19.18
N LYS A 57 -9.08 38.89 -20.50
CA LYS A 57 -10.26 38.62 -21.32
C LYS A 57 -10.07 37.29 -22.03
N ALA A 58 -11.17 36.60 -22.34
CA ALA A 58 -11.17 35.44 -23.22
C ALA A 58 -10.38 35.78 -24.50
N ALA A 59 -9.29 35.04 -24.76
CA ALA A 59 -8.46 35.30 -25.93
C ALA A 59 -9.24 34.92 -27.19
N GLU A 60 -9.18 35.76 -28.22
CA GLU A 60 -9.76 35.42 -29.52
C GLU A 60 -9.09 34.15 -30.07
N PRO A 61 -9.87 33.20 -30.62
CA PRO A 61 -9.31 31.97 -31.16
C PRO A 61 -8.37 32.30 -32.32
N ALA A 62 -7.18 31.71 -32.31
CA ALA A 62 -6.21 31.88 -33.38
C ALA A 62 -6.58 31.01 -34.60
N ASP A 63 -6.52 31.60 -35.79
CA ASP A 63 -6.83 30.92 -37.07
C ASP A 63 -5.68 30.04 -37.58
N SER A 64 -4.46 30.26 -37.10
CA SER A 64 -3.25 29.52 -37.50
C SER A 64 -2.39 29.12 -36.30
N ILE A 65 -1.57 28.08 -36.49
CA ILE A 65 -0.62 27.60 -35.48
C ILE A 65 0.36 28.74 -35.13
N ASP A 66 0.90 29.44 -36.13
CA ASP A 66 1.86 30.54 -35.89
C ASP A 66 1.23 31.70 -35.12
N SER A 67 0.00 32.10 -35.46
CA SER A 67 -0.72 33.16 -34.71
C SER A 67 -1.06 32.74 -33.28
N PHE A 68 -1.27 31.45 -33.02
CA PHE A 68 -1.53 30.93 -31.67
C PHE A 68 -0.27 31.01 -30.80
N PHE A 69 0.86 30.48 -31.28
CA PHE A 69 2.13 30.52 -30.54
C PHE A 69 2.76 31.92 -30.45
N ALA A 70 2.29 32.88 -31.26
CA ALA A 70 2.68 34.28 -31.12
C ALA A 70 2.10 34.95 -29.86
N GLN A 71 1.01 34.43 -29.28
CA GLN A 71 0.34 35.00 -28.12
C GLN A 71 1.21 34.93 -26.86
N ASP A 72 1.20 35.99 -26.06
CA ASP A 72 2.12 36.14 -24.92
C ASP A 72 1.90 35.09 -23.82
N TRP A 73 0.63 34.75 -23.54
CA TRP A 73 0.28 33.72 -22.55
C TRP A 73 0.63 32.30 -23.03
N VAL A 74 0.72 32.07 -24.35
CA VAL A 74 1.09 30.77 -24.93
C VAL A 74 2.59 30.55 -24.82
N LYS A 75 3.41 31.57 -25.12
CA LYS A 75 4.88 31.52 -25.05
C LYS A 75 5.43 31.10 -23.68
N HIS A 76 4.67 31.40 -22.63
CA HIS A 76 5.03 31.14 -21.23
C HIS A 76 4.05 30.16 -20.55
N GLY A 77 3.25 29.44 -21.34
CA GLY A 77 2.31 28.45 -20.84
C GLY A 77 2.93 27.06 -20.67
N GLN A 78 2.13 26.11 -20.20
CA GLN A 78 2.49 24.71 -20.07
C GLN A 78 1.67 23.88 -21.05
N ALA A 79 2.34 23.09 -21.89
CA ALA A 79 1.66 22.22 -22.85
C ALA A 79 1.20 20.91 -22.19
N GLU A 80 -0.05 20.52 -22.42
CA GLU A 80 -0.69 19.36 -21.81
C GLU A 80 -1.47 18.54 -22.85
N ILE A 81 -1.57 17.23 -22.62
CA ILE A 81 -2.35 16.29 -23.43
C ILE A 81 -3.52 15.75 -22.61
N LEU A 82 -4.70 15.65 -23.23
CA LEU A 82 -5.89 15.05 -22.61
C LEU A 82 -5.86 13.53 -22.71
N PHE A 83 -6.00 12.87 -21.56
CA PHE A 83 -6.21 11.43 -21.45
C PHE A 83 -7.59 11.13 -20.84
N ILE A 84 -8.15 9.98 -21.20
CA ILE A 84 -9.36 9.41 -20.60
C ILE A 84 -9.02 8.13 -19.84
N LYS A 85 -9.73 7.87 -18.75
CA LYS A 85 -9.83 6.55 -18.14
C LYS A 85 -11.18 5.95 -18.53
N ARG A 86 -11.14 4.83 -19.25
CA ARG A 86 -12.36 4.17 -19.74
C ARG A 86 -13.23 3.68 -18.57
N ALA A 87 -14.55 3.76 -18.70
CA ALA A 87 -15.49 3.24 -17.72
C ALA A 87 -15.37 1.71 -17.57
N ALA A 88 -15.65 1.19 -16.38
CA ALA A 88 -15.58 -0.23 -16.13
C ALA A 88 -16.82 -0.96 -16.67
N ARG A 89 -16.63 -1.93 -17.58
CA ARG A 89 -17.73 -2.72 -18.18
C ARG A 89 -17.47 -4.22 -18.01
N LYS A 90 -18.50 -4.96 -17.58
CA LYS A 90 -18.44 -6.42 -17.39
C LYS A 90 -18.29 -7.11 -18.76
N GLY A 91 -17.14 -7.74 -18.99
CA GLY A 91 -16.82 -8.43 -20.26
C GLY A 91 -16.05 -7.57 -21.27
N ASP A 92 -15.79 -6.30 -20.97
CA ASP A 92 -14.85 -5.49 -21.75
C ASP A 92 -13.40 -5.87 -21.38
N ARG A 93 -12.58 -6.14 -22.40
CA ARG A 93 -11.17 -6.50 -22.26
C ARG A 93 -10.27 -5.32 -21.91
N TRP A 94 -10.78 -4.08 -22.04
CA TRP A 94 -10.05 -2.83 -21.82
C TRP A 94 -10.66 -1.97 -20.70
N THR A 95 -11.32 -2.63 -19.74
CA THR A 95 -11.93 -1.97 -18.58
C THR A 95 -10.91 -1.11 -17.83
N SER A 96 -11.25 0.14 -17.53
CA SER A 96 -10.41 1.07 -16.74
C SER A 96 -9.03 1.40 -17.32
N HIS A 97 -8.80 1.15 -18.60
CA HIS A 97 -7.55 1.48 -19.29
C HIS A 97 -7.45 2.98 -19.59
N VAL A 98 -6.22 3.52 -19.54
CA VAL A 98 -5.93 4.91 -19.93
C VAL A 98 -5.79 4.98 -21.45
N ALA A 99 -6.59 5.84 -22.08
CA ALA A 99 -6.66 5.99 -23.54
C ALA A 99 -6.67 7.47 -23.95
N LEU A 100 -6.51 7.70 -25.24
CA LEU A 100 -6.93 8.95 -25.88
C LEU A 100 -8.43 8.85 -26.22
N PRO A 101 -9.19 9.97 -26.21
CA PRO A 101 -10.56 9.96 -26.69
C PRO A 101 -10.65 9.37 -28.10
N GLY A 102 -11.60 8.47 -28.34
CA GLY A 102 -11.72 7.83 -29.64
C GLY A 102 -12.42 6.48 -29.64
N GLY A 103 -12.88 6.10 -30.83
CA GLY A 103 -13.69 4.92 -31.02
C GLY A 103 -13.72 4.42 -32.45
N ARG A 104 -14.70 3.58 -32.75
CA ARG A 104 -14.81 2.92 -34.05
C ARG A 104 -15.41 3.90 -35.06
N ARG A 105 -14.87 3.89 -36.28
CA ARG A 105 -15.47 4.64 -37.38
C ARG A 105 -16.87 4.10 -37.71
N ASP A 106 -17.85 5.00 -37.70
CA ASP A 106 -19.22 4.77 -38.16
C ASP A 106 -19.28 4.91 -39.70
N PRO A 107 -20.12 4.13 -40.40
CA PRO A 107 -20.39 4.34 -41.82
C PRO A 107 -20.80 5.77 -42.21
N GLN A 108 -21.37 6.55 -41.29
CA GLN A 108 -21.77 7.95 -41.49
C GLN A 108 -20.60 8.93 -41.37
N ASP A 109 -19.46 8.51 -40.81
CA ASP A 109 -18.27 9.36 -40.70
C ASP A 109 -17.62 9.58 -42.07
N LYS A 110 -17.50 10.85 -42.47
CA LYS A 110 -16.90 11.27 -43.75
C LYS A 110 -15.51 10.67 -43.98
N ASP A 111 -14.66 10.71 -42.96
CA ASP A 111 -13.31 10.15 -42.96
C ASP A 111 -12.90 9.74 -41.53
N ASP A 112 -11.68 9.21 -41.40
CA ASP A 112 -11.16 8.76 -40.10
C ASP A 112 -10.93 9.94 -39.13
N GLN A 113 -10.71 11.17 -39.62
CA GLN A 113 -10.56 12.36 -38.78
C GLN A 113 -11.89 12.79 -38.19
N HIS A 114 -12.98 12.74 -38.97
CA HIS A 114 -14.34 13.03 -38.49
C HIS A 114 -14.77 12.05 -37.41
N ALA A 115 -14.36 10.78 -37.52
CA ALA A 115 -14.57 9.80 -36.45
C ALA A 115 -13.88 10.23 -35.14
N ALA A 116 -12.62 10.69 -35.19
CA ALA A 116 -11.93 11.19 -33.99
C ALA A 116 -12.62 12.41 -33.37
N ILE A 117 -13.14 13.32 -34.20
CA ILE A 117 -13.88 14.51 -33.75
C ILE A 117 -15.20 14.11 -33.07
N ARG A 118 -15.99 13.24 -33.71
CA ARG A 118 -17.27 12.77 -33.18
C ARG A 118 -17.08 12.10 -31.82
N GLU A 119 -16.12 11.18 -31.73
CA GLU A 119 -15.84 10.44 -30.49
C GLU A 119 -15.34 11.37 -29.37
N ALA A 120 -14.51 12.37 -29.66
CA ALA A 120 -14.09 13.36 -28.66
C ALA A 120 -15.28 14.19 -28.12
N VAL A 121 -16.24 14.54 -28.98
CA VAL A 121 -17.48 15.22 -28.55
C VAL A 121 -18.36 14.28 -27.72
N GLU A 122 -18.53 13.04 -28.16
CA GLU A 122 -19.39 12.05 -27.51
C GLU A 122 -18.84 11.62 -26.14
N GLU A 123 -17.53 11.37 -26.02
CA GLU A 123 -16.89 10.83 -24.82
C GLU A 123 -16.61 11.91 -23.75
N VAL A 124 -16.11 13.07 -24.16
CA VAL A 124 -15.62 14.12 -23.22
C VAL A 124 -16.26 15.50 -23.43
N GLY A 125 -17.13 15.65 -24.43
CA GLY A 125 -17.86 16.90 -24.67
C GLY A 125 -17.02 18.02 -25.27
N ILE A 126 -15.84 17.72 -25.83
CA ILE A 126 -14.98 18.74 -26.45
C ILE A 126 -15.23 18.81 -27.95
N ASP A 127 -15.70 19.97 -28.41
CA ASP A 127 -15.94 20.21 -29.83
C ASP A 127 -14.64 20.57 -30.55
N LEU A 128 -14.16 19.62 -31.36
CA LEU A 128 -12.98 19.77 -32.21
C LEU A 128 -13.34 20.28 -33.62
N SER A 129 -14.62 20.55 -33.90
CA SER A 129 -15.06 21.13 -35.16
C SER A 129 -14.77 22.65 -35.19
N HIS A 130 -14.30 23.12 -36.34
CA HIS A 130 -13.52 24.36 -36.46
C HIS A 130 -14.17 25.63 -35.91
N ARG A 131 -13.59 26.15 -34.81
CA ARG A 131 -13.57 27.57 -34.37
C ARG A 131 -12.66 27.78 -33.14
N ASN A 132 -12.53 26.76 -32.29
CA ASN A 132 -11.71 26.80 -31.06
C ASN A 132 -10.58 25.76 -31.05
N CYS A 133 -10.39 25.08 -32.18
CA CYS A 133 -9.40 24.03 -32.35
C CYS A 133 -8.83 24.05 -33.78
N ILE A 134 -7.54 23.74 -33.91
CA ILE A 134 -6.84 23.52 -35.17
C ILE A 134 -6.54 22.03 -35.29
N ALA A 135 -7.10 21.38 -36.32
CA ALA A 135 -6.63 20.07 -36.74
C ALA A 135 -5.22 20.19 -37.33
N VAL A 136 -4.24 19.54 -36.69
CA VAL A 136 -2.83 19.67 -37.05
C VAL A 136 -2.47 18.67 -38.14
N GLY A 137 -2.83 17.39 -37.96
CA GLY A 137 -2.49 16.32 -38.90
C GLY A 137 -2.68 14.94 -38.26
N ASN A 138 -2.19 13.90 -38.93
CA ASN A 138 -2.22 12.52 -38.45
C ASN A 138 -0.82 12.03 -38.04
N LEU A 139 -0.80 11.08 -37.10
CA LEU A 139 0.38 10.28 -36.78
C LEU A 139 0.34 8.96 -37.59
N PRO A 140 1.42 8.16 -37.62
CA PRO A 140 1.46 6.91 -38.37
C PRO A 140 0.28 5.97 -38.04
N GLN A 141 -0.48 5.60 -39.07
CA GLN A 141 -1.57 4.63 -38.94
C GLN A 141 -1.00 3.22 -38.76
N ARG A 142 -1.71 2.37 -38.01
CA ARG A 142 -1.22 1.02 -37.66
C ARG A 142 -2.29 -0.05 -37.78
N LEU A 143 -1.94 -1.16 -38.40
CA LEU A 143 -2.75 -2.37 -38.47
C LEU A 143 -2.60 -3.16 -37.17
N VAL A 144 -3.62 -3.12 -36.32
CA VAL A 144 -3.66 -3.88 -35.08
C VAL A 144 -4.01 -5.34 -35.39
N THR A 145 -3.16 -6.26 -34.98
CA THR A 145 -3.30 -7.71 -35.14
C THR A 145 -3.44 -8.40 -33.77
N THR A 146 -3.82 -9.67 -33.78
CA THR A 146 -3.76 -10.51 -32.58
C THR A 146 -2.33 -10.61 -32.04
N SER A 147 -2.17 -11.00 -30.77
CA SER A 147 -0.90 -10.96 -30.00
C SER A 147 0.34 -11.66 -30.62
N TRP A 148 0.20 -12.30 -31.79
CA TRP A 148 1.28 -12.97 -32.52
C TRP A 148 1.27 -12.66 -34.03
N GLY A 149 0.66 -11.55 -34.44
CA GLY A 149 0.67 -11.08 -35.85
C GLY A 149 -0.25 -11.84 -36.81
N ARG A 150 -0.93 -12.91 -36.37
CA ARG A 150 -1.57 -13.86 -37.30
C ARG A 150 -2.90 -13.40 -37.90
N VAL A 151 -3.61 -12.48 -37.24
CA VAL A 151 -4.97 -12.08 -37.65
C VAL A 151 -5.14 -10.58 -37.44
N PRO A 152 -5.48 -9.80 -38.49
CA PRO A 152 -5.80 -8.38 -38.35
C PRO A 152 -7.12 -8.18 -37.60
N LEU A 153 -7.17 -7.17 -36.73
CA LEU A 153 -8.30 -6.83 -35.88
C LEU A 153 -8.93 -5.48 -36.27
N MET A 154 -8.10 -4.46 -36.51
CA MET A 154 -8.53 -3.12 -36.95
C MET A 154 -7.33 -2.28 -37.42
N VAL A 155 -7.59 -1.19 -38.15
CA VAL A 155 -6.60 -0.12 -38.38
C VAL A 155 -6.85 1.01 -37.38
N LEU A 156 -5.83 1.36 -36.59
CA LEU A 156 -5.88 2.48 -35.64
C LEU A 156 -5.33 3.76 -36.31
N CYS A 157 -6.11 4.83 -36.23
CA CYS A 157 -5.90 6.09 -36.95
C CYS A 157 -5.78 7.27 -35.97
N PRO A 158 -4.56 7.63 -35.54
CA PRO A 158 -4.34 8.74 -34.61
C PRO A 158 -4.30 10.12 -35.31
N TYR A 159 -5.01 11.10 -34.75
CA TYR A 159 -5.04 12.50 -35.22
C TYR A 159 -4.70 13.48 -34.11
N VAL A 160 -3.98 14.55 -34.44
CA VAL A 160 -3.51 15.58 -33.50
C VAL A 160 -4.35 16.85 -33.64
N PHE A 161 -4.82 17.37 -32.50
CA PHE A 161 -5.67 18.53 -32.40
C PHE A 161 -5.07 19.54 -31.39
N LEU A 162 -5.06 20.82 -31.75
CA LEU A 162 -4.58 21.91 -30.90
C LEU A 162 -5.75 22.79 -30.47
N VAL A 163 -6.03 22.88 -29.17
CA VAL A 163 -7.05 23.77 -28.62
C VAL A 163 -6.47 25.18 -28.52
N THR A 164 -7.15 26.16 -29.12
CA THR A 164 -6.62 27.54 -29.28
C THR A 164 -7.12 28.52 -28.23
N ARG A 165 -7.89 28.05 -27.24
CA ARG A 165 -8.45 28.84 -26.15
C ARG A 165 -8.01 28.32 -24.78
N HIS A 166 -7.87 29.23 -23.82
CA HIS A 166 -7.55 28.88 -22.43
C HIS A 166 -8.80 28.67 -21.57
N ASP A 167 -9.96 29.22 -21.97
CA ASP A 167 -11.25 29.20 -21.26
C ASP A 167 -12.15 28.07 -21.77
N ILE A 168 -11.62 26.84 -21.85
CA ILE A 168 -12.38 25.69 -22.33
C ILE A 168 -13.55 25.43 -21.36
N PRO A 169 -14.81 25.33 -21.83
CA PRO A 169 -15.93 24.94 -20.98
C PRO A 169 -15.64 23.62 -20.24
N PRO A 170 -16.17 23.42 -19.02
CA PRO A 170 -15.99 22.16 -18.30
C PRO A 170 -16.37 20.96 -19.17
N LEU A 171 -15.47 19.96 -19.23
CA LEU A 171 -15.69 18.74 -20.00
C LEU A 171 -16.97 18.03 -19.55
N ARG A 172 -17.71 17.43 -20.49
CA ARG A 172 -18.95 16.70 -20.21
C ARG A 172 -18.72 15.23 -20.51
N LEU A 173 -18.51 14.45 -19.44
CA LEU A 173 -18.11 13.06 -19.57
C LEU A 173 -19.32 12.17 -19.82
N GLN A 174 -19.19 11.24 -20.76
CA GLN A 174 -20.18 10.21 -21.03
C GLN A 174 -20.00 9.08 -20.00
N PRO A 175 -20.93 8.90 -19.04
CA PRO A 175 -20.71 8.04 -17.87
C PRO A 175 -20.47 6.57 -18.18
N THR A 176 -21.02 6.09 -19.30
CA THR A 176 -20.89 4.68 -19.68
C THR A 176 -19.57 4.36 -20.37
N GLU A 177 -18.86 5.36 -20.90
CA GLU A 177 -17.64 5.22 -21.71
C GLU A 177 -16.41 5.77 -21.00
N VAL A 178 -16.55 6.87 -20.27
CA VAL A 178 -15.45 7.57 -19.61
C VAL A 178 -15.71 7.67 -18.11
N ALA A 179 -14.81 7.09 -17.31
CA ALA A 179 -14.84 7.23 -15.84
C ALA A 179 -14.23 8.56 -15.39
N SER A 180 -13.14 8.98 -16.03
CA SER A 180 -12.44 10.23 -15.71
C SER A 180 -11.60 10.74 -16.87
N THR A 181 -11.24 12.02 -16.83
CA THR A 181 -10.32 12.66 -17.76
C THR A 181 -9.18 13.33 -17.01
N HIS A 182 -8.03 13.44 -17.66
CA HIS A 182 -6.77 13.84 -17.05
C HIS A 182 -5.94 14.67 -18.03
N TRP A 183 -5.69 15.94 -17.72
CA TRP A 183 -4.74 16.77 -18.46
C TRP A 183 -3.34 16.57 -17.91
N VAL A 184 -2.41 16.11 -18.75
CA VAL A 184 -1.06 15.73 -18.33
C VAL A 184 -0.02 16.58 -19.06
N PRO A 185 0.91 17.25 -18.35
CA PRO A 185 1.97 18.00 -18.99
C PRO A 185 2.88 17.15 -19.86
N ILE A 186 3.21 17.66 -21.06
CA ILE A 186 4.16 17.00 -21.97
C ILE A 186 5.54 16.84 -21.30
N GLY A 187 5.96 17.81 -20.48
CA GLY A 187 7.20 17.71 -19.70
C GLY A 187 7.19 16.50 -18.75
N SER A 188 6.07 16.21 -18.09
CA SER A 188 5.93 15.03 -17.23
C SER A 188 5.97 13.72 -18.05
N LEU A 189 5.46 13.73 -19.29
CA LEU A 189 5.56 12.58 -20.18
C LEU A 189 6.98 12.32 -20.67
N LEU A 190 7.84 13.35 -20.74
CA LEU A 190 9.24 13.26 -21.17
C LEU A 190 10.20 12.93 -20.02
N ASP A 191 9.79 13.13 -18.76
CA ASP A 191 10.60 12.86 -17.56
C ASP A 191 10.92 11.36 -17.40
N PRO A 192 12.21 10.96 -17.39
CA PRO A 192 12.62 9.59 -17.11
C PRO A 192 12.16 9.06 -15.75
N GLY A 193 11.95 9.95 -14.76
CA GLY A 193 11.45 9.59 -13.44
C GLY A 193 10.02 9.03 -13.44
N GLN A 194 9.24 9.29 -14.50
CA GLN A 194 7.87 8.78 -14.65
C GLN A 194 7.80 7.43 -15.36
N ARG A 195 8.95 6.85 -15.75
CA ARG A 195 9.01 5.55 -16.43
C ARG A 195 8.75 4.43 -15.43
N THR A 196 7.86 3.52 -15.79
CA THR A 196 7.47 2.39 -14.96
C THR A 196 7.16 1.16 -15.82
N VAL A 197 6.72 0.07 -15.21
CA VAL A 197 6.33 -1.15 -15.90
C VAL A 197 4.91 -1.56 -15.53
N HIS A 198 4.16 -2.03 -16.53
CA HIS A 198 2.85 -2.64 -16.33
C HIS A 198 2.95 -4.15 -16.46
N THR A 199 2.45 -4.90 -15.48
CA THR A 199 2.50 -6.37 -15.50
C THR A 199 1.17 -6.96 -15.93
N GLU A 200 1.17 -7.78 -16.99
CA GLU A 200 -0.01 -8.51 -17.47
C GLU A 200 0.20 -10.02 -17.42
N ASP A 201 -0.85 -10.74 -17.04
CA ASP A 201 -0.86 -12.19 -17.09
C ASP A 201 -1.16 -12.68 -18.52
N VAL A 202 -0.10 -13.00 -19.26
CA VAL A 202 -0.17 -13.54 -20.63
C VAL A 202 -0.30 -15.06 -20.66
N SER A 203 -0.27 -15.76 -19.52
CA SER A 203 -0.32 -17.23 -19.46
C SER A 203 -1.59 -17.79 -20.11
N ASN A 204 -2.72 -17.12 -19.87
CA ASN A 204 -4.02 -17.44 -20.48
C ASN A 204 -4.01 -17.31 -22.01
N ARG A 205 -3.14 -16.46 -22.57
CA ARG A 205 -3.02 -16.22 -24.02
C ARG A 205 -1.97 -17.14 -24.66
N LEU A 206 -0.94 -17.53 -23.92
CA LEU A 206 0.10 -18.48 -24.33
C LEU A 206 -0.43 -19.91 -24.37
N ALA A 207 -1.30 -20.28 -23.43
CA ALA A 207 -1.86 -21.63 -23.31
C ALA A 207 -3.02 -21.94 -24.27
N ASN A 208 -3.20 -21.18 -25.36
CA ASN A 208 -4.35 -21.30 -26.27
C ASN A 208 -4.41 -22.61 -27.09
N GLN A 209 -3.69 -23.66 -26.67
CA GLN A 209 -3.85 -25.02 -27.16
C GLN A 209 -3.82 -26.10 -26.07
N GLU A 210 -3.74 -25.76 -24.77
CA GLU A 210 -3.57 -26.77 -23.71
C GLU A 210 -4.48 -26.54 -22.50
N THR A 211 -5.19 -27.59 -22.10
CA THR A 211 -6.10 -27.59 -20.94
C THR A 211 -5.44 -28.25 -19.72
N GLY A 212 -5.78 -27.79 -18.51
CA GLY A 212 -5.42 -28.46 -17.25
C GLY A 212 -4.05 -28.11 -16.67
N ILE A 213 -3.36 -29.11 -16.09
CA ILE A 213 -2.16 -28.98 -15.24
C ILE A 213 -1.00 -28.28 -15.96
N LYS A 214 -0.86 -28.49 -17.27
CA LYS A 214 0.17 -27.84 -18.10
C LYS A 214 0.04 -26.33 -18.14
N LYS A 215 -1.18 -25.79 -18.13
CA LYS A 215 -1.44 -24.35 -18.06
C LYS A 215 -1.02 -23.75 -16.73
N TRP A 216 -1.22 -24.49 -15.64
CA TRP A 216 -0.83 -24.08 -14.28
C TRP A 216 0.69 -24.12 -14.11
N ALA A 217 1.34 -25.17 -14.62
CA ALA A 217 2.80 -25.28 -14.67
C ALA A 217 3.41 -24.17 -15.53
N LEU A 218 2.86 -23.89 -16.71
CA LEU A 218 3.34 -22.82 -17.59
C LEU A 218 3.16 -21.42 -16.97
N ALA A 219 2.03 -21.17 -16.29
CA ALA A 219 1.81 -19.92 -15.56
C ALA A 219 2.79 -19.75 -14.39
N GLY A 220 3.06 -20.83 -13.64
CA GLY A 220 4.03 -20.85 -12.55
C GLY A 220 5.47 -20.65 -13.01
N MET A 221 5.86 -21.20 -14.16
CA MET A 221 7.23 -21.09 -14.69
C MET A 221 7.53 -19.74 -15.34
N LEU A 222 6.54 -19.10 -15.97
CA LEU A 222 6.76 -17.87 -16.72
C LEU A 222 6.56 -16.61 -15.86
N GLY A 223 5.65 -16.66 -14.89
CA GLY A 223 5.20 -15.46 -14.20
C GLY A 223 4.40 -14.53 -15.12
N LYS A 224 4.38 -13.23 -14.80
CA LYS A 224 3.69 -12.19 -15.59
C LYS A 224 4.64 -11.55 -16.60
N MET A 225 4.09 -10.97 -17.65
CA MET A 225 4.86 -10.21 -18.64
C MET A 225 4.86 -8.73 -18.27
N GLU A 226 6.03 -8.13 -18.24
CA GLU A 226 6.28 -6.72 -17.97
C GLU A 226 6.33 -5.93 -19.29
N PHE A 227 5.51 -4.88 -19.39
CA PHE A 227 5.45 -3.94 -20.49
C PHE A 227 5.93 -2.57 -20.05
N SER A 228 6.60 -1.82 -20.93
CA SER A 228 6.96 -0.43 -20.66
C SER A 228 5.69 0.41 -20.42
N ALA A 229 5.76 1.30 -19.44
CA ALA A 229 4.65 2.15 -19.05
C ALA A 229 5.12 3.52 -18.55
N ILE A 230 4.22 4.50 -18.54
CA ILE A 230 4.45 5.84 -17.99
C ILE A 230 3.42 6.09 -16.89
N GLN A 231 3.89 6.50 -15.71
CA GLN A 231 3.02 7.02 -14.67
C GLN A 231 2.60 8.45 -15.02
N LEU A 232 1.30 8.68 -15.15
CA LEU A 232 0.76 9.99 -15.49
C LEU A 232 0.60 10.85 -14.23
N LEU A 233 1.13 12.06 -14.29
CA LEU A 233 0.96 13.10 -13.28
C LEU A 233 0.09 14.22 -13.85
N PRO A 234 -1.25 14.14 -13.71
CA PRO A 234 -2.14 15.15 -14.25
C PRO A 234 -2.12 16.44 -13.42
N THR A 235 -2.21 17.57 -14.10
CA THR A 235 -2.41 18.90 -13.48
C THR A 235 -3.89 19.16 -13.19
N GLU A 236 -4.78 18.57 -13.99
CA GLU A 236 -6.22 18.69 -13.85
C GLU A 236 -6.88 17.34 -14.12
N SER A 237 -7.85 16.96 -13.29
CA SER A 237 -8.62 15.73 -13.46
C SER A 237 -10.11 15.96 -13.21
N LEU A 238 -10.96 15.43 -14.09
CA LEU A 238 -12.41 15.46 -13.92
C LEU A 238 -12.92 14.03 -13.84
N TYR A 239 -13.77 13.75 -12.85
CA TYR A 239 -14.35 12.42 -12.62
C TYR A 239 -15.85 12.44 -12.93
N CYS A 240 -16.35 11.36 -13.53
CA CYS A 240 -17.78 11.21 -13.75
C CYS A 240 -18.51 10.99 -12.41
N HIS A 241 -19.56 11.76 -12.15
CA HIS A 241 -20.36 11.67 -10.93
C HIS A 241 -21.42 10.55 -10.96
N GLU A 242 -21.80 10.10 -12.16
CA GLU A 242 -22.77 9.02 -12.34
C GLU A 242 -22.03 7.69 -12.50
N SER A 243 -22.08 6.85 -11.47
CA SER A 243 -21.90 5.41 -11.69
C SER A 243 -23.15 4.90 -12.40
N PRO A 244 -23.05 3.94 -13.33
CA PRO A 244 -24.23 3.23 -13.82
C PRO A 244 -24.83 2.46 -12.63
N THR A 245 -25.69 3.13 -11.86
CA THR A 245 -26.61 2.48 -10.95
C THR A 245 -27.60 1.75 -11.81
N ASP A 246 -27.54 0.43 -11.72
CA ASP A 246 -28.50 -0.53 -12.22
C ASP A 246 -29.89 -0.16 -11.65
N ASP A 247 -30.62 0.72 -12.33
CA ASP A 247 -31.95 1.16 -11.91
C ASP A 247 -33.04 0.40 -12.65
N SER A 248 -33.63 -0.52 -11.89
CA SER A 248 -35.03 -0.97 -11.88
C SER A 248 -35.71 -1.49 -13.16
N SER A 249 -35.92 -2.82 -13.20
CA SER A 249 -37.30 -3.37 -13.24
C SER A 249 -37.36 -4.84 -12.84
N ARG A 250 -38.49 -5.19 -12.21
CA ARG A 250 -38.76 -6.36 -11.37
C ARG A 250 -39.06 -7.65 -12.14
N HIS A 251 -38.91 -8.75 -11.37
CA HIS A 251 -39.51 -10.09 -11.53
C HIS A 251 -38.91 -11.04 -12.59
N LYS A 252 -38.24 -12.09 -12.10
CA LYS A 252 -38.73 -13.50 -12.18
C LYS A 252 -37.81 -14.48 -11.42
N SER A 253 -38.43 -15.20 -10.48
CA SER A 253 -38.12 -16.55 -9.97
C SER A 253 -36.67 -16.94 -9.63
N ALA A 254 -36.47 -17.31 -8.36
CA ALA A 254 -35.32 -18.07 -7.89
C ALA A 254 -35.10 -19.36 -8.72
N PRO A 255 -33.86 -19.71 -9.11
CA PRO A 255 -33.60 -21.00 -9.72
C PRO A 255 -33.40 -22.08 -8.64
N PRO A 256 -33.79 -23.34 -8.90
CA PRO A 256 -33.66 -24.40 -7.92
C PRO A 256 -32.21 -24.83 -7.76
N ARG A 257 -31.90 -25.30 -6.55
CA ARG A 257 -30.63 -25.92 -6.16
C ARG A 257 -30.45 -27.23 -6.92
N ASN A 258 -29.55 -27.26 -7.91
CA ASN A 258 -29.01 -28.50 -8.48
C ASN A 258 -27.49 -28.46 -8.51
N VAL A 259 -26.90 -29.43 -7.82
CA VAL A 259 -25.46 -29.60 -7.50
C VAL A 259 -24.60 -29.84 -8.74
N ILE A 260 -25.21 -30.17 -9.88
CA ILE A 260 -24.51 -30.59 -11.11
C ILE A 260 -23.97 -29.41 -11.93
N LYS A 261 -24.46 -28.17 -11.74
CA LYS A 261 -23.87 -26.97 -12.40
C LYS A 261 -22.58 -26.45 -11.74
N ARG A 262 -22.22 -26.95 -10.55
CA ARG A 262 -20.97 -26.55 -9.86
C ARG A 262 -19.71 -27.11 -10.54
N LEU A 263 -19.83 -28.20 -11.31
CA LEU A 263 -18.71 -28.74 -12.09
C LEU A 263 -18.50 -27.98 -13.42
N VAL A 264 -19.55 -27.37 -13.98
CA VAL A 264 -19.47 -26.64 -15.25
C VAL A 264 -18.97 -25.20 -15.05
N ASN A 265 -19.19 -24.61 -13.87
CA ASN A 265 -18.68 -23.26 -13.54
C ASN A 265 -17.17 -23.21 -13.21
N LEU A 266 -16.44 -24.33 -13.27
CA LEU A 266 -14.97 -24.33 -13.26
C LEU A 266 -14.35 -23.86 -14.59
N THR A 267 -15.18 -23.55 -15.59
CA THR A 267 -14.72 -23.15 -16.94
C THR A 267 -15.01 -21.69 -17.31
N GLN A 268 -15.58 -20.89 -16.41
CA GLN A 268 -15.81 -19.47 -16.66
C GLN A 268 -14.86 -18.60 -15.83
N SER A 269 -14.06 -17.79 -16.53
CA SER A 269 -13.14 -16.82 -15.97
C SER A 269 -13.84 -15.92 -14.93
N PRO A 270 -13.20 -15.62 -13.79
CA PRO A 270 -13.80 -14.77 -12.77
C PRO A 270 -14.03 -13.37 -13.34
N THR A 271 -15.24 -12.87 -13.18
CA THR A 271 -15.58 -11.46 -13.41
C THR A 271 -14.76 -10.62 -12.43
N LEU A 272 -13.91 -9.74 -12.99
CA LEU A 272 -13.06 -8.84 -12.21
C LEU A 272 -13.93 -7.94 -11.30
N PRO A 273 -13.57 -7.77 -10.02
CA PRO A 273 -14.14 -6.71 -9.18
C PRO A 273 -13.78 -5.35 -9.77
N ALA A 274 -14.63 -4.34 -9.52
CA ALA A 274 -14.36 -2.97 -9.94
C ALA A 274 -13.02 -2.49 -9.33
N PRO A 275 -12.15 -1.81 -10.10
CA PRO A 275 -10.83 -1.44 -9.61
C PRO A 275 -10.92 -0.36 -8.51
N PRO A 276 -10.05 -0.41 -7.49
CA PRO A 276 -10.00 0.59 -6.43
C PRO A 276 -9.62 1.97 -7.00
N GLN A 277 -10.19 3.02 -6.39
CA GLN A 277 -10.19 4.41 -6.90
C GLN A 277 -8.80 5.09 -6.88
N ASN A 278 -7.75 4.41 -6.39
CA ASN A 278 -6.44 4.98 -6.05
C ASN A 278 -5.23 4.29 -6.71
N GLN A 279 -5.43 3.53 -7.79
CA GLN A 279 -4.29 3.05 -8.59
C GLN A 279 -3.62 4.22 -9.33
N PRO A 280 -2.28 4.25 -9.42
CA PRO A 280 -1.59 5.22 -10.26
C PRO A 280 -2.13 5.14 -11.69
N LEU A 281 -2.30 6.29 -12.33
CA LEU A 281 -2.72 6.36 -13.73
C LEU A 281 -1.54 5.91 -14.59
N ILE A 282 -1.65 4.71 -15.14
CA ILE A 282 -0.57 4.10 -15.93
C ILE A 282 -0.96 4.13 -17.41
N LEU A 283 -0.15 4.80 -18.21
CA LEU A 283 -0.21 4.77 -19.67
C LEU A 283 0.68 3.65 -20.19
N TRP A 284 0.08 2.67 -20.88
CA TRP A 284 0.79 1.53 -21.46
C TRP A 284 0.08 1.03 -22.73
N GLY A 285 0.70 0.09 -23.45
CA GLY A 285 0.08 -0.57 -24.61
C GLY A 285 -0.09 0.33 -25.84
N LEU A 286 -1.20 0.19 -26.57
CA LEU A 286 -1.43 0.86 -27.86
C LEU A 286 -1.41 2.39 -27.72
N THR A 287 -2.05 2.92 -26.68
CA THR A 287 -2.11 4.36 -26.40
C THR A 287 -0.71 4.92 -26.15
N LEU A 288 0.10 4.21 -25.37
CA LEU A 288 1.50 4.58 -25.14
C LEU A 288 2.28 4.65 -26.44
N GLY A 289 2.10 3.68 -27.34
CA GLY A 289 2.74 3.71 -28.65
C GLY A 289 2.27 4.86 -29.56
N VAL A 290 1.04 5.38 -29.41
CA VAL A 290 0.60 6.59 -30.14
C VAL A 290 1.27 7.84 -29.57
N VAL A 291 1.30 7.94 -28.24
CA VAL A 291 1.94 9.07 -27.55
C VAL A 291 3.45 9.07 -27.81
N ALA A 292 4.09 7.91 -27.87
CA ALA A 292 5.50 7.73 -28.23
C ALA A 292 5.84 8.39 -29.57
N ASP A 293 5.09 8.05 -30.63
CA ASP A 293 5.30 8.60 -31.97
C ASP A 293 5.20 10.14 -31.97
N PHE A 294 4.36 10.72 -31.10
CA PHE A 294 4.28 12.17 -30.96
C PHE A 294 5.45 12.77 -30.16
N LEU A 295 5.86 12.12 -29.07
CA LEU A 295 6.97 12.59 -28.23
C LEU A 295 8.32 12.51 -28.96
N ASP A 296 8.51 11.52 -29.83
CA ASP A 296 9.73 11.36 -30.64
C ASP A 296 9.95 12.51 -31.63
N LEU A 297 8.90 13.28 -31.93
CA LEU A 297 8.99 14.48 -32.76
C LEU A 297 9.47 15.71 -31.99
N LEU A 298 9.60 15.64 -30.65
CA LEU A 298 9.98 16.76 -29.77
C LEU A 298 11.48 16.69 -29.36
N PRO A 299 12.35 17.55 -29.90
CA PRO A 299 13.76 17.61 -29.48
C PRO A 299 13.92 18.03 -28.00
N PRO A 300 14.99 17.61 -27.28
CA PRO A 300 16.13 16.80 -27.70
C PRO A 300 15.93 15.28 -27.49
N HIS A 301 14.71 14.82 -27.24
CA HIS A 301 14.48 13.47 -26.74
C HIS A 301 14.55 12.41 -27.84
N ASN A 302 15.23 11.32 -27.54
CA ASN A 302 15.43 10.19 -28.44
C ASN A 302 14.56 9.02 -27.99
N ALA A 303 13.77 8.45 -28.91
CA ALA A 303 12.95 7.27 -28.72
C ALA A 303 13.66 6.15 -27.97
N LEU A 304 14.96 5.92 -28.24
CA LEU A 304 15.75 4.86 -27.62
C LEU A 304 15.86 4.95 -26.09
N GLU A 305 15.88 6.17 -25.53
CA GLU A 305 16.00 6.36 -24.07
C GLU A 305 14.65 6.22 -23.37
N LEU A 306 13.55 6.22 -24.11
CA LEU A 306 12.20 6.22 -23.56
C LEU A 306 11.61 4.81 -23.38
N TRP A 307 12.19 3.79 -24.04
CA TRP A 307 11.53 2.49 -24.19
C TRP A 307 12.38 1.31 -23.73
N THR A 308 11.75 0.40 -22.98
CA THR A 308 12.34 -0.88 -22.57
C THR A 308 11.65 -2.05 -23.28
N TYR A 309 12.44 -3.07 -23.64
CA TYR A 309 11.92 -4.28 -24.26
C TYR A 309 11.07 -5.08 -23.26
N PRO A 310 9.90 -5.59 -23.67
CA PRO A 310 9.05 -6.39 -22.79
C PRO A 310 9.75 -7.67 -22.31
N THR A 311 9.56 -8.03 -21.04
CA THR A 311 10.19 -9.20 -20.42
C THR A 311 9.23 -9.89 -19.43
N PHE A 312 9.69 -10.89 -18.68
CA PHE A 312 8.90 -11.60 -17.67
C PHE A 312 9.38 -11.27 -16.26
N THR A 313 8.48 -11.41 -15.28
CA THR A 313 8.77 -11.19 -13.86
C THR A 313 9.70 -12.24 -13.28
N MET A 314 9.74 -13.45 -13.86
CA MET A 314 10.61 -14.53 -13.37
C MET A 314 12.08 -14.26 -13.75
N PRO A 315 13.01 -14.18 -12.79
CA PRO A 315 14.41 -13.83 -13.06
C PRO A 315 15.10 -14.74 -14.08
N ASP A 316 14.87 -16.05 -14.01
CA ASP A 316 15.48 -17.03 -14.91
C ASP A 316 14.99 -16.85 -16.35
N VAL A 317 13.69 -16.65 -16.52
CA VAL A 317 13.07 -16.40 -17.83
C VAL A 317 13.55 -15.06 -18.39
N ARG A 318 13.64 -14.04 -17.55
CA ARG A 318 14.18 -12.72 -17.87
C ARG A 318 15.63 -12.79 -18.34
N LEU A 319 16.48 -13.56 -17.66
CA LEU A 319 17.87 -13.77 -18.04
C LEU A 319 17.99 -14.51 -19.38
N VAL A 320 17.20 -15.57 -19.58
CA VAL A 320 17.19 -16.34 -20.83
C VAL A 320 16.74 -15.47 -22.01
N ILE A 321 15.67 -14.69 -21.85
CA ILE A 321 15.21 -13.75 -22.88
C ILE A 321 16.27 -12.68 -23.13
N TRP A 322 16.89 -12.15 -22.08
CA TRP A 322 17.96 -11.17 -22.19
C TRP A 322 19.12 -11.69 -23.03
N LEU A 323 19.65 -12.88 -22.72
CA LEU A 323 20.71 -13.52 -23.49
C LEU A 323 20.29 -13.81 -24.93
N ALA A 324 19.11 -14.40 -25.13
CA ALA A 324 18.63 -14.80 -26.46
C ALA A 324 18.36 -13.61 -27.40
N THR A 325 18.10 -12.43 -26.84
CA THR A 325 17.82 -11.22 -27.62
C THR A 325 18.92 -10.17 -27.52
N TYR A 326 20.01 -10.43 -26.80
CA TYR A 326 21.12 -9.48 -26.59
C TYR A 326 21.68 -8.92 -27.90
N ASN A 327 22.11 -9.81 -28.81
CA ASN A 327 22.64 -9.42 -30.12
C ASN A 327 21.61 -8.68 -30.98
N PHE A 328 20.33 -9.05 -30.87
CA PHE A 328 19.25 -8.40 -31.59
C PHE A 328 19.05 -6.94 -31.11
N ARG A 329 18.97 -6.75 -29.78
CA ARG A 329 18.81 -5.42 -29.17
C ARG A 329 19.99 -4.52 -29.50
N GLU A 330 21.20 -5.06 -29.44
CA GLU A 330 22.43 -4.30 -29.71
C GLU A 330 22.52 -3.86 -31.17
N ASN A 331 22.21 -4.75 -32.12
CA ASN A 331 22.19 -4.40 -33.54
C ASN A 331 21.13 -3.35 -33.88
N LYS A 332 19.94 -3.43 -33.26
CA LYS A 332 18.86 -2.43 -33.47
C LYS A 332 19.20 -1.09 -32.83
N ARG A 333 19.83 -1.07 -31.66
CA ARG A 333 20.35 0.14 -31.02
C ARG A 333 21.35 0.86 -31.93
N LEU A 334 22.32 0.12 -32.49
CA LEU A 334 23.31 0.67 -33.41
C LEU A 334 22.69 1.20 -34.71
N GLN A 335 21.67 0.50 -35.25
CA GLN A 335 20.94 0.97 -36.44
C GLN A 335 20.23 2.31 -36.17
N LEU A 336 19.47 2.41 -35.08
CA LEU A 336 18.75 3.64 -34.71
C LEU A 336 19.71 4.79 -34.38
N GLU A 337 20.82 4.53 -33.66
CA GLU A 337 21.86 5.53 -33.41
C GLU A 337 22.50 6.06 -34.71
N SER A 338 22.63 5.22 -35.74
CA SER A 338 23.15 5.61 -37.05
C SER A 338 22.16 6.46 -37.87
N GLU A 339 20.87 6.12 -37.82
CA GLU A 339 19.79 6.89 -38.45
C GLU A 339 19.67 8.28 -37.80
N ILE A 340 19.78 8.37 -36.48
CA ILE A 340 19.74 9.62 -35.73
C ILE A 340 20.96 10.51 -36.02
N ARG A 341 22.17 9.94 -36.14
CA ARG A 341 23.38 10.69 -36.51
C ARG A 341 23.34 11.23 -37.95
N SER A 342 22.56 10.61 -38.83
CA SER A 342 22.48 11.04 -40.23
C SER A 342 21.67 12.33 -40.44
N GLY A 343 20.75 12.67 -39.53
CA GLY A 343 20.02 13.96 -39.48
C GLY A 343 19.23 14.35 -40.74
N PRO A 344 18.29 15.30 -40.67
CA PRO A 344 17.83 15.99 -41.86
C PRO A 344 18.98 16.90 -42.38
N PRO A 345 19.17 17.02 -43.71
CA PRO A 345 20.18 17.94 -44.23
C PRO A 345 19.82 19.36 -43.81
N ALA A 346 20.81 20.05 -43.24
CA ALA A 346 20.81 21.50 -43.21
C ALA A 346 20.60 22.02 -44.64
N ALA A 347 19.63 22.94 -44.79
CA ALA A 347 19.29 23.69 -46.00
C ALA A 347 20.27 23.59 -47.18
N ALA A 348 19.87 22.91 -48.26
CA ALA A 348 20.40 23.14 -49.59
C ALA A 348 19.23 23.16 -50.59
N VAL A 349 19.02 24.34 -51.17
CA VAL A 349 18.26 24.57 -52.39
C VAL A 349 19.05 23.93 -53.52
N GLU A 350 18.48 22.95 -54.24
CA GLU A 350 18.80 22.75 -55.66
C GLU A 350 17.70 21.98 -56.40
N GLU A 351 17.49 22.42 -57.64
CA GLU A 351 16.45 22.02 -58.58
C GLU A 351 16.71 20.64 -59.20
N GLY A 352 15.60 19.91 -59.46
CA GLY A 352 15.50 18.95 -60.56
C GLY A 352 16.14 17.57 -60.36
N LEU A 353 15.32 16.52 -60.43
CA LEU A 353 15.49 15.38 -61.35
C LEU A 353 14.36 14.35 -61.15
N ASP A 354 14.07 13.69 -62.27
CA ASP A 354 12.83 13.02 -62.63
C ASP A 354 12.42 11.77 -61.83
N ALA A 355 11.11 11.51 -61.94
CA ALA A 355 10.37 10.38 -61.43
C ALA A 355 10.99 9.02 -61.80
N VAL A 356 11.26 8.20 -60.79
CA VAL A 356 11.42 6.75 -60.93
C VAL A 356 10.21 6.10 -60.27
N SER A 357 9.36 5.49 -61.10
CA SER A 357 8.20 4.70 -60.71
C SER A 357 8.63 3.53 -59.81
N LEU A 358 7.99 3.37 -58.66
CA LEU A 358 8.12 2.19 -57.80
C LEU A 358 6.83 1.36 -57.83
N PRO A 359 6.92 0.04 -57.63
CA PRO A 359 5.84 -0.90 -57.91
C PRO A 359 4.77 -0.94 -56.80
N ASP A 360 3.53 -1.23 -57.20
CA ASP A 360 2.39 -1.54 -56.34
C ASP A 360 2.68 -2.76 -55.44
N ASP A 361 2.98 -2.53 -54.16
CA ASP A 361 2.80 -3.52 -53.09
C ASP A 361 2.86 -2.80 -51.72
N GLU A 362 1.75 -2.19 -51.31
CA GLU A 362 1.57 -1.57 -49.98
C GLU A 362 1.52 -2.64 -48.88
N ARG A 363 2.50 -2.67 -47.95
CA ARG A 363 2.41 -3.48 -46.71
C ARG A 363 2.36 -2.59 -45.47
N CYS A 364 1.39 -2.90 -44.61
CA CYS A 364 0.97 -2.11 -43.45
C CYS A 364 1.89 -2.29 -42.22
N ASN A 365 1.98 -1.26 -41.38
CA ASN A 365 2.58 -1.35 -40.03
C ASN A 365 1.76 -2.27 -39.12
N GLU A 366 2.20 -3.50 -38.82
CA GLU A 366 1.47 -4.46 -37.99
C GLU A 366 1.78 -4.31 -36.50
N VAL A 367 0.78 -4.39 -35.62
CA VAL A 367 0.92 -4.21 -34.15
C VAL A 367 0.09 -5.24 -33.40
N GLY A 368 0.71 -6.11 -32.59
CA GLY A 368 -0.03 -7.06 -31.75
C GLY A 368 -0.80 -6.37 -30.60
N MET A 369 -1.81 -7.04 -30.03
CA MET A 369 -2.58 -6.55 -28.86
C MET A 369 -1.75 -6.23 -27.59
N GLY A 370 -0.43 -6.43 -27.61
CA GLY A 370 0.52 -5.97 -26.58
C GLY A 370 1.05 -4.55 -26.80
N GLY A 371 0.66 -3.89 -27.90
CA GLY A 371 0.93 -2.46 -28.13
C GLY A 371 2.21 -2.12 -28.89
N LEU A 372 2.88 -3.09 -29.50
CA LEU A 372 4.24 -2.93 -30.01
C LEU A 372 4.35 -3.42 -31.45
N SER A 373 4.85 -2.57 -32.35
CA SER A 373 4.79 -2.80 -33.81
C SER A 373 5.87 -3.73 -34.32
N SER A 374 5.67 -4.27 -35.52
CA SER A 374 6.66 -5.00 -36.30
C SER A 374 6.49 -4.62 -37.78
N GLY A 375 7.52 -4.06 -38.41
CA GLY A 375 7.52 -3.70 -39.83
C GLY A 375 8.93 -3.40 -40.35
N ARG A 376 9.15 -3.67 -41.64
CA ARG A 376 10.45 -3.77 -42.33
C ARG A 376 10.61 -2.66 -43.39
N SER A 377 11.79 -2.04 -43.41
CA SER A 377 12.17 -0.84 -44.17
C SER A 377 12.16 -0.95 -45.71
N LEU A 378 11.74 0.13 -46.39
CA LEU A 378 12.04 0.43 -47.80
C LEU A 378 12.36 1.92 -48.00
N ARG A 379 13.64 2.19 -48.33
CA ARG A 379 14.26 3.41 -48.90
C ARG A 379 13.73 4.79 -48.47
N GLY A 380 14.52 5.46 -47.62
CA GLY A 380 14.88 6.87 -47.80
C GLY A 380 14.32 7.87 -46.80
N TYR A 381 13.06 7.74 -46.40
CA TYR A 381 12.45 8.44 -45.26
C TYR A 381 11.24 7.60 -44.82
N SER A 382 11.34 6.84 -43.73
CA SER A 382 10.24 5.99 -43.25
C SER A 382 9.43 6.72 -42.17
N PHE A 383 8.12 6.84 -42.35
CA PHE A 383 7.15 7.15 -41.29
C PHE A 383 6.90 5.90 -40.42
N GLU A 384 7.97 5.20 -40.03
CA GLU A 384 7.90 4.04 -39.16
C GLU A 384 7.92 4.49 -37.70
N SER A 385 7.02 3.91 -36.88
CA SER A 385 7.00 4.13 -35.44
C SER A 385 8.32 3.65 -34.83
N ALA A 386 9.03 4.48 -34.06
CA ALA A 386 10.33 4.13 -33.48
C ALA A 386 10.27 2.90 -32.56
N VAL A 387 9.19 2.81 -31.77
CA VAL A 387 8.85 1.63 -30.95
C VAL A 387 8.70 0.38 -31.83
N GLY A 388 8.16 0.56 -33.03
CA GLY A 388 8.06 -0.47 -34.03
C GLY A 388 9.37 -1.02 -34.54
N THR A 389 10.26 -0.11 -34.92
CA THR A 389 11.61 -0.44 -35.41
C THR A 389 12.42 -1.20 -34.35
N MET A 390 12.24 -0.86 -33.07
CA MET A 390 12.87 -1.58 -31.96
C MET A 390 12.38 -3.02 -31.83
N LEU A 391 11.09 -3.29 -32.05
CA LEU A 391 10.44 -4.56 -31.67
C LEU A 391 10.21 -5.52 -32.85
N GLU A 392 10.49 -5.07 -34.06
CA GLU A 392 10.48 -5.87 -35.28
C GLU A 392 11.40 -7.10 -35.17
N GLY A 393 10.83 -8.30 -35.09
CA GLY A 393 11.58 -9.57 -34.98
C GLY A 393 11.96 -9.97 -33.56
N TYR A 394 11.74 -9.11 -32.55
CA TYR A 394 11.92 -9.41 -31.13
C TYR A 394 11.05 -10.60 -30.70
N TYR A 395 9.76 -10.56 -31.04
CA TYR A 395 8.81 -11.62 -30.71
C TYR A 395 9.05 -12.93 -31.47
N ALA A 396 9.74 -12.89 -32.61
CA ALA A 396 10.14 -14.09 -33.32
C ALA A 396 11.29 -14.81 -32.59
N CYS A 397 12.29 -14.06 -32.12
CA CYS A 397 13.37 -14.60 -31.27
C CYS A 397 12.79 -15.17 -29.97
N PHE A 398 11.84 -14.47 -29.38
CA PHE A 398 11.09 -14.90 -28.21
C PHE A 398 10.35 -16.24 -28.42
N GLY A 399 9.67 -16.41 -29.55
CA GLY A 399 8.95 -17.64 -29.89
C GLY A 399 9.86 -18.86 -30.07
N ILE A 400 11.13 -18.67 -30.44
CA ILE A 400 12.13 -19.75 -30.58
C ILE A 400 12.54 -20.27 -29.21
N VAL A 401 12.89 -19.38 -28.28
CA VAL A 401 13.28 -19.70 -26.89
C VAL A 401 12.20 -20.54 -26.21
N PHE A 402 10.94 -20.15 -26.39
CA PHE A 402 9.80 -20.85 -25.81
C PHE A 402 9.59 -22.24 -26.39
N ARG A 403 9.72 -22.42 -27.71
CA ARG A 403 9.58 -23.74 -28.35
C ARG A 403 10.68 -24.70 -27.91
N VAL A 404 11.89 -24.21 -27.70
CA VAL A 404 13.01 -25.02 -27.20
C VAL A 404 12.81 -25.40 -25.73
N GLY A 405 12.37 -24.45 -24.88
CA GLY A 405 12.09 -24.71 -23.46
C GLY A 405 10.93 -25.67 -23.22
N LEU A 406 9.82 -25.53 -23.97
CA LEU A 406 8.66 -26.45 -23.88
C LEU A 406 9.02 -27.88 -24.28
N ARG A 407 9.91 -28.05 -25.27
CA ARG A 407 10.37 -29.38 -25.70
C ARG A 407 11.21 -30.07 -24.62
N TYR A 408 12.08 -29.31 -23.94
CA TYR A 408 12.91 -29.81 -22.85
C TYR A 408 12.11 -30.23 -21.61
N ILE A 409 10.97 -29.59 -21.35
CA ILE A 409 10.06 -29.93 -20.24
C ILE A 409 9.26 -31.20 -20.55
N CYS A 410 8.82 -31.39 -21.80
CA CYS A 410 8.11 -32.61 -22.20
C CYS A 410 9.01 -33.86 -22.20
N ASP A 411 10.28 -33.73 -22.55
CA ASP A 411 11.21 -34.88 -22.59
C ASP A 411 11.55 -35.44 -21.19
N ARG A 412 11.51 -34.61 -20.13
CA ARG A 412 11.79 -35.04 -18.74
C ARG A 412 10.66 -35.83 -18.07
N GLU A 413 9.42 -35.70 -18.54
CA GLU A 413 8.28 -36.47 -18.02
C GLU A 413 8.29 -37.94 -18.49
N ASP A 414 8.96 -38.22 -19.61
CA ASP A 414 9.11 -39.58 -20.14
C ASP A 414 10.26 -40.36 -19.47
N ASP A 415 11.31 -39.65 -19.02
CA ASP A 415 12.42 -40.27 -18.30
C ASP A 415 12.07 -40.64 -16.84
N ALA A 416 11.20 -39.86 -16.19
CA ALA A 416 10.74 -40.15 -14.82
C ALA A 416 9.86 -41.42 -14.71
N LYS A 417 9.32 -41.92 -15.82
CA LYS A 417 8.50 -43.15 -15.86
C LYS A 417 9.29 -44.44 -16.06
N ARG A 418 10.61 -44.38 -16.29
CA ARG A 418 11.43 -45.55 -16.67
C ARG A 418 12.23 -46.23 -15.55
N LEU A 419 12.23 -45.71 -14.32
CA LEU A 419 12.99 -46.31 -13.22
C LEU A 419 12.07 -47.03 -12.23
N LYS A 420 11.96 -48.36 -12.38
CA LYS A 420 11.42 -49.27 -11.34
C LYS A 420 12.57 -49.73 -10.43
N PRO A 421 12.38 -49.79 -9.10
CA PRO A 421 13.39 -50.35 -8.20
C PRO A 421 13.26 -51.87 -8.13
N SER A 422 14.35 -52.59 -8.42
CA SER A 422 14.48 -54.03 -8.19
C SER A 422 15.13 -54.31 -6.84
N ALA A 423 14.56 -55.30 -6.14
CA ALA A 423 14.88 -55.79 -4.81
C ALA A 423 16.30 -56.32 -4.61
N ILE A 424 16.89 -56.06 -3.44
CA ILE A 424 17.86 -56.94 -2.75
C ILE A 424 17.64 -56.80 -1.23
N ASP A 425 17.51 -57.96 -0.57
CA ASP A 425 17.39 -58.19 0.89
C ASP A 425 18.68 -58.91 1.39
N PRO A 426 18.87 -59.27 2.68
CA PRO A 426 19.70 -58.57 3.67
C PRO A 426 20.84 -59.47 4.23
N HIS A 427 21.58 -58.95 5.23
CA HIS A 427 22.58 -59.62 6.10
C HIS A 427 23.98 -59.94 5.52
N ALA A 428 25.01 -59.29 6.07
CA ALA A 428 26.19 -59.92 6.69
C ALA A 428 27.14 -58.89 7.33
N SER A 429 27.10 -58.83 8.66
CA SER A 429 28.19 -58.73 9.64
C SER A 429 29.53 -57.99 9.36
N ALA A 430 29.87 -57.13 10.34
CA ALA A 430 31.10 -57.17 11.16
C ALA A 430 32.31 -56.26 10.84
N THR A 431 32.37 -55.20 11.67
CA THR A 431 33.50 -54.73 12.51
C THR A 431 34.81 -54.23 11.88
N ARG A 432 35.15 -52.98 12.19
CA ARG A 432 36.40 -52.64 12.92
C ARG A 432 36.28 -51.30 13.67
N ARG A 433 36.57 -51.34 14.97
CA ARG A 433 36.75 -50.21 15.91
C ARG A 433 38.15 -49.60 15.76
N TYR A 434 38.26 -48.30 16.05
CA TYR A 434 39.09 -47.62 17.09
C TYR A 434 39.36 -46.16 16.65
N LYS A 435 39.43 -45.10 17.48
CA LYS A 435 39.47 -44.90 18.94
C LYS A 435 39.25 -43.40 19.28
N ASP A 436 38.50 -43.17 20.35
CA ASP A 436 38.52 -42.15 21.43
C ASP A 436 39.09 -40.72 21.29
N GLY A 437 38.35 -39.82 21.96
CA GLY A 437 38.76 -38.54 22.56
C GLY A 437 37.73 -37.43 22.28
N ASP A 438 37.16 -36.65 23.21
CA ASP A 438 37.25 -36.56 24.66
C ASP A 438 36.15 -35.58 25.15
N HIS A 439 35.76 -35.74 26.43
CA HIS A 439 35.16 -34.77 27.38
C HIS A 439 33.68 -34.31 27.38
N PRO A 440 33.10 -34.12 28.61
CA PRO A 440 31.67 -33.98 28.86
C PRO A 440 31.25 -32.54 29.22
N ARG A 441 29.99 -32.17 28.95
CA ARG A 441 29.36 -30.97 29.51
C ARG A 441 28.34 -31.34 30.58
N LEU A 442 28.58 -30.78 31.77
CA LEU A 442 27.72 -30.73 32.94
C LEU A 442 26.32 -30.18 32.57
N VAL A 443 25.28 -30.89 33.01
CA VAL A 443 23.97 -30.29 33.27
C VAL A 443 23.85 -30.16 34.79
N VAL A 444 23.87 -28.92 35.28
CA VAL A 444 23.59 -28.59 36.68
C VAL A 444 22.07 -28.53 36.82
N ALA A 445 21.50 -29.53 37.48
CA ALA A 445 20.13 -29.48 37.98
C ALA A 445 20.13 -28.72 39.33
N LEU A 446 19.35 -27.64 39.42
CA LEU A 446 18.99 -27.01 40.69
C LEU A 446 17.63 -27.56 41.16
N PRO A 447 17.47 -27.93 42.44
CA PRO A 447 16.23 -28.51 42.94
C PRO A 447 15.27 -27.39 43.36
N PHE A 448 14.05 -27.37 42.80
CA PHE A 448 12.97 -26.58 43.37
C PHE A 448 12.30 -27.33 44.52
N CYS A 449 12.22 -26.63 45.65
CA CYS A 449 11.64 -27.03 46.91
C CYS A 449 10.14 -27.37 46.75
N GLN A 450 9.73 -28.55 47.23
CA GLN A 450 8.33 -28.93 47.33
C GLN A 450 7.64 -28.14 48.46
N SER A 451 6.67 -27.30 48.10
CA SER A 451 5.53 -27.01 48.97
C SER A 451 4.40 -27.96 48.57
N ALA A 452 4.02 -28.84 49.48
CA ALA A 452 2.90 -29.75 49.31
C ALA A 452 1.59 -28.96 49.24
N ASP A 453 0.93 -28.98 48.08
CA ASP A 453 -0.48 -28.61 47.98
C ASP A 453 -1.22 -29.60 47.07
N LYS A 454 -2.45 -29.91 47.48
CA LYS A 454 -3.36 -31.02 47.10
C LYS A 454 -3.13 -31.64 45.71
N MET A 455 -3.00 -32.98 45.67
CA MET A 455 -3.07 -33.79 44.44
C MET A 455 -4.37 -33.51 43.68
N GLY A 456 -4.33 -32.62 42.70
CA GLY A 456 -5.39 -32.45 41.71
C GLY A 456 -5.52 -33.71 40.86
N LYS A 457 -6.74 -34.03 40.43
CA LYS A 457 -7.01 -35.16 39.53
C LYS A 457 -6.17 -35.01 38.26
N VAL A 458 -5.56 -36.11 37.80
CA VAL A 458 -4.80 -36.14 36.54
C VAL A 458 -5.75 -36.53 35.42
N TYR A 459 -5.72 -35.80 34.31
CA TYR A 459 -6.59 -36.00 33.14
C TYR A 459 -5.77 -36.39 31.92
N THR A 460 -6.31 -37.31 31.12
CA THR A 460 -5.74 -37.77 29.85
C THR A 460 -6.26 -36.96 28.66
N TYR A 461 -5.57 -37.00 27.52
CA TYR A 461 -6.02 -36.31 26.31
C TYR A 461 -7.40 -36.79 25.85
N ASP A 462 -7.66 -38.09 25.92
CA ASP A 462 -8.95 -38.66 25.52
C ASP A 462 -10.10 -38.12 26.37
N GLU A 463 -9.89 -37.95 27.68
CA GLU A 463 -10.90 -37.34 28.56
C GLU A 463 -11.14 -35.88 28.21
N VAL A 464 -10.09 -35.08 28.03
CA VAL A 464 -10.22 -33.66 27.67
C VAL A 464 -10.85 -33.48 26.27
N SER A 465 -10.50 -34.35 25.32
CA SER A 465 -10.96 -34.30 23.93
C SER A 465 -12.47 -34.50 23.74
N GLN A 466 -13.19 -34.95 24.78
CA GLN A 466 -14.64 -35.09 24.75
C GLN A 466 -15.38 -33.76 24.96
N HIS A 467 -14.69 -32.75 25.51
CA HIS A 467 -15.28 -31.46 25.91
C HIS A 467 -15.03 -30.39 24.84
N ARG A 468 -15.71 -30.53 23.68
CA ARG A 468 -15.51 -29.71 22.46
C ARG A 468 -16.70 -28.86 22.03
N SER A 469 -17.70 -28.66 22.89
CA SER A 469 -18.95 -27.96 22.54
C SER A 469 -19.20 -26.72 23.40
N GLU A 470 -20.16 -25.88 23.00
CA GLU A 470 -20.57 -24.70 23.78
C GLU A 470 -21.10 -25.06 25.18
N ASP A 471 -21.74 -26.23 25.30
CA ASP A 471 -22.30 -26.73 26.57
C ASP A 471 -21.27 -27.54 27.39
N SER A 472 -20.09 -27.84 26.84
CA SER A 472 -19.01 -28.53 27.51
C SER A 472 -17.66 -28.26 26.82
N CYS A 473 -16.92 -27.29 27.34
CA CYS A 473 -15.69 -26.76 26.74
C CYS A 473 -14.53 -26.78 27.75
N TRP A 474 -13.61 -27.73 27.57
CA TRP A 474 -12.37 -27.79 28.36
C TRP A 474 -11.16 -27.48 27.50
N VAL A 475 -10.11 -26.91 28.09
CA VAL A 475 -8.84 -26.60 27.42
C VAL A 475 -7.66 -26.98 28.32
N ILE A 476 -6.55 -27.40 27.71
CA ILE A 476 -5.28 -27.57 28.42
C ILE A 476 -4.46 -26.28 28.24
N LEU A 477 -4.00 -25.72 29.36
CA LEU A 477 -3.13 -24.54 29.40
C LEU A 477 -2.01 -24.78 30.41
N TYR A 478 -0.76 -24.66 29.95
CA TYR A 478 0.44 -24.87 30.77
C TYR A 478 0.41 -26.19 31.56
N GLY A 479 -0.05 -27.28 30.93
CA GLY A 479 -0.15 -28.60 31.55
C GLY A 479 -1.25 -28.76 32.62
N ASN A 480 -2.20 -27.82 32.69
CA ASN A 480 -3.38 -27.91 33.56
C ASN A 480 -4.67 -27.93 32.73
N VAL A 481 -5.69 -28.63 33.21
CA VAL A 481 -7.02 -28.70 32.55
C VAL A 481 -7.97 -27.69 33.18
N TYR A 482 -8.59 -26.86 32.33
CA TYR A 482 -9.56 -25.85 32.73
C TYR A 482 -10.92 -26.10 32.11
N ASP A 483 -11.99 -26.02 32.90
CA ASP A 483 -13.36 -25.93 32.43
C ASP A 483 -13.71 -24.46 32.19
N VAL A 484 -13.77 -24.07 30.92
CA VAL A 484 -14.09 -22.72 30.49
C VAL A 484 -15.52 -22.59 29.97
N THR A 485 -16.37 -23.62 30.11
CA THR A 485 -17.73 -23.67 29.55
C THR A 485 -18.56 -22.43 29.88
N LYS A 486 -18.57 -22.01 31.14
CA LYS A 486 -19.32 -20.82 31.58
C LYS A 486 -18.69 -19.50 31.11
N PHE A 487 -17.38 -19.52 30.82
CA PHE A 487 -16.61 -18.35 30.40
C PHE A 487 -16.63 -18.14 28.88
N VAL A 488 -16.89 -19.18 28.07
CA VAL A 488 -17.01 -19.10 26.60
C VAL A 488 -17.87 -17.92 26.11
N PRO A 489 -19.10 -17.67 26.62
CA PRO A 489 -19.92 -16.54 26.17
C PRO A 489 -19.41 -15.17 26.67
N GLU A 490 -18.59 -15.15 27.72
CA GLU A 490 -18.04 -13.94 28.35
C GLU A 490 -16.64 -13.59 27.84
N HIS A 491 -16.02 -14.48 27.07
CA HIS A 491 -14.67 -14.30 26.57
C HIS A 491 -14.55 -13.05 25.65
N PRO A 492 -13.65 -12.09 25.96
CA PRO A 492 -13.48 -10.86 25.17
C PRO A 492 -13.12 -11.10 23.70
N GLY A 493 -12.38 -12.18 23.41
CA GLY A 493 -12.05 -12.58 22.02
C GLY A 493 -13.18 -13.28 21.26
N GLY A 494 -14.35 -13.42 21.88
CA GLY A 494 -15.51 -14.14 21.35
C GLY A 494 -15.45 -15.64 21.59
N ALA A 495 -16.63 -16.28 21.64
CA ALA A 495 -16.77 -17.71 21.91
C ALA A 495 -16.05 -18.60 20.88
N LYS A 496 -16.04 -18.17 19.61
CA LYS A 496 -15.58 -18.98 18.47
C LYS A 496 -14.10 -19.39 18.57
N ILE A 497 -13.23 -18.52 19.08
CA ILE A 497 -11.78 -18.79 19.17
C ILE A 497 -11.48 -19.85 20.24
N ILE A 498 -12.20 -19.83 21.36
CA ILE A 498 -12.07 -20.86 22.40
C ILE A 498 -12.62 -22.19 21.90
N LEU A 499 -13.80 -22.17 21.25
CA LEU A 499 -14.43 -23.38 20.72
C LEU A 499 -13.58 -24.08 19.65
N GLN A 500 -12.74 -23.33 18.92
CA GLN A 500 -11.80 -23.91 17.95
C GLN A 500 -10.69 -24.74 18.64
N LEU A 501 -10.32 -24.37 19.86
CA LEU A 501 -9.28 -25.03 20.66
C LEU A 501 -9.87 -25.92 21.77
N ALA A 502 -11.19 -26.07 21.80
CA ALA A 502 -11.86 -26.89 22.79
C ALA A 502 -11.42 -28.35 22.68
N GLY A 503 -11.19 -28.98 23.83
CA GLY A 503 -10.69 -30.34 23.97
C GLY A 503 -9.29 -30.56 23.42
N GLN A 504 -8.42 -29.53 23.43
CA GLN A 504 -7.04 -29.55 22.95
C GLN A 504 -6.10 -28.79 23.91
N ASP A 505 -4.80 -28.91 23.67
CA ASP A 505 -3.78 -28.02 24.27
C ASP A 505 -3.76 -26.72 23.48
N ALA A 506 -4.06 -25.64 24.18
CA ALA A 506 -4.19 -24.29 23.64
C ALA A 506 -3.05 -23.38 24.10
N THR A 507 -2.01 -23.94 24.75
CA THR A 507 -0.95 -23.14 25.39
C THR A 507 -0.20 -22.28 24.39
N GLU A 508 0.15 -22.80 23.22
CA GLU A 508 0.89 -22.07 22.18
C GLU A 508 0.09 -20.90 21.59
N GLU A 509 -1.24 -21.05 21.45
CA GLU A 509 -2.12 -19.99 20.99
C GLU A 509 -2.48 -18.99 22.09
N TYR A 510 -2.48 -19.43 23.36
CA TYR A 510 -2.88 -18.64 24.51
C TYR A 510 -1.75 -17.75 25.03
N ASP A 511 -0.56 -18.30 25.27
CA ASP A 511 0.55 -17.63 25.97
C ASP A 511 1.00 -16.30 25.33
N PRO A 512 1.15 -16.19 24.00
CA PRO A 512 1.57 -14.93 23.38
C PRO A 512 0.53 -13.81 23.48
N ILE A 513 -0.72 -14.16 23.82
CA ILE A 513 -1.87 -13.26 23.78
C ILE A 513 -2.32 -12.80 25.18
N HIS A 514 -1.93 -13.54 26.21
CA HIS A 514 -2.45 -13.35 27.56
C HIS A 514 -1.30 -13.10 28.56
N PRO A 515 -1.43 -12.10 29.45
CA PRO A 515 -0.42 -11.88 30.48
C PRO A 515 -0.37 -13.07 31.46
N PRO A 516 0.83 -13.49 31.91
CA PRO A 516 0.95 -14.51 32.94
C PRO A 516 0.20 -14.08 34.21
N GLY A 517 -0.68 -14.94 34.74
CA GLY A 517 -1.52 -14.64 35.91
C GLY A 517 -2.98 -14.30 35.59
N ILE A 518 -3.33 -14.04 34.33
CA ILE A 518 -4.70 -13.64 33.97
C ILE A 518 -5.72 -14.78 34.14
N LEU A 519 -5.28 -16.03 34.09
CA LEU A 519 -6.13 -17.20 34.37
C LEU A 519 -6.64 -17.16 35.80
N GLU A 520 -5.74 -16.87 36.74
CA GLU A 520 -6.02 -16.79 38.17
C GLU A 520 -6.84 -15.54 38.53
N GLU A 521 -6.69 -14.45 37.78
CA GLU A 521 -7.47 -13.21 37.95
C GLU A 521 -8.89 -13.32 37.35
N THR A 522 -9.07 -14.06 36.25
CA THR A 522 -10.30 -14.04 35.45
C THR A 522 -11.18 -15.27 35.68
N LEU A 523 -10.59 -16.44 35.90
CA LEU A 523 -11.33 -17.68 36.15
C LEU A 523 -11.41 -17.94 37.66
N ALA A 524 -12.57 -18.39 38.10
CA ALA A 524 -12.73 -18.82 39.49
C ALA A 524 -11.84 -20.05 39.75
N PRO A 525 -11.26 -20.22 40.96
CA PRO A 525 -10.36 -21.34 41.27
C PRO A 525 -10.95 -22.73 40.95
N GLU A 526 -12.27 -22.88 41.06
CA GLU A 526 -13.02 -24.08 40.70
C GLU A 526 -13.02 -24.43 39.21
N CYS A 527 -12.67 -23.50 38.32
CA CYS A 527 -12.53 -23.75 36.88
C CYS A 527 -11.27 -24.58 36.58
N LYS A 528 -10.28 -24.61 37.47
CA LYS A 528 -9.09 -25.46 37.33
C LYS A 528 -9.41 -26.87 37.83
N LEU A 529 -9.57 -27.82 36.91
CA LEU A 529 -9.99 -29.18 37.23
C LEU A 529 -8.84 -30.04 37.78
N GLY A 530 -7.62 -29.86 37.26
CA GLY A 530 -6.47 -30.67 37.64
C GLY A 530 -5.30 -30.56 36.67
N THR A 531 -4.39 -31.54 36.73
CA THR A 531 -3.16 -31.58 35.91
C THR A 531 -3.35 -32.49 34.71
N PHE A 532 -2.62 -32.21 33.63
CA PHE A 532 -2.70 -32.96 32.38
C PHE A 532 -1.51 -33.93 32.24
N ASP A 533 -1.78 -35.18 31.84
CA ASP A 533 -0.72 -36.15 31.51
C ASP A 533 -0.26 -35.96 30.06
N ALA A 534 0.84 -35.22 29.89
CA ALA A 534 1.44 -34.92 28.59
C ALA A 534 1.84 -36.18 27.79
N SER A 535 2.04 -37.33 28.43
CA SER A 535 2.36 -38.59 27.74
C SER A 535 1.18 -39.18 26.95
N THR A 536 -0.04 -38.71 27.21
CA THR A 536 -1.27 -39.15 26.55
C THR A 536 -1.65 -38.33 25.33
N LEU A 537 -0.88 -37.29 24.98
CA LEU A 537 -1.05 -36.56 23.73
C LEU A 537 -0.89 -37.52 22.55
N PRO A 538 -1.84 -37.60 21.62
CA PRO A 538 -1.66 -38.39 20.41
C PRO A 538 -0.40 -37.91 19.71
N SER A 539 0.53 -38.82 19.43
CA SER A 539 1.73 -38.53 18.64
C SER A 539 1.30 -38.16 17.23
N VAL A 540 1.01 -36.89 17.00
CA VAL A 540 0.86 -36.35 15.67
C VAL A 540 2.23 -36.48 15.03
N GLU A 541 2.38 -37.35 14.04
CA GLU A 541 3.39 -37.12 13.02
C GLU A 541 3.11 -35.70 12.51
N LYS A 542 3.87 -34.72 13.00
CA LYS A 542 3.90 -33.41 12.40
C LYS A 542 4.24 -33.68 10.94
N SER A 543 3.25 -33.60 10.05
CA SER A 543 3.53 -33.24 8.68
C SER A 543 4.45 -32.04 8.78
N PRO A 544 5.59 -31.98 8.07
CA PRO A 544 6.45 -30.83 8.15
C PRO A 544 5.59 -29.65 7.72
N VAL A 545 5.07 -28.91 8.69
CA VAL A 545 4.92 -27.49 8.53
C VAL A 545 6.34 -27.10 8.16
N ASP A 546 6.50 -26.46 7.01
CA ASP A 546 7.70 -25.69 6.76
C ASP A 546 7.83 -24.75 7.98
N GLU A 547 8.50 -25.21 9.03
CA GLU A 547 9.46 -24.37 9.72
C GLU A 547 10.34 -23.94 8.57
N ASP A 548 9.95 -22.83 7.92
CA ASP A 548 10.83 -22.06 7.08
C ASP A 548 12.06 -21.89 7.99
N LYS A 549 13.06 -22.76 7.81
CA LYS A 549 14.37 -22.57 8.41
C LYS A 549 14.84 -21.30 7.75
N VAL A 550 14.51 -20.19 8.39
CA VAL A 550 14.92 -18.88 7.92
C VAL A 550 16.43 -18.98 7.95
N ASP A 551 17.02 -18.96 6.76
CA ASP A 551 18.45 -19.10 6.60
C ASP A 551 19.09 -17.95 7.38
N GLU A 552 19.61 -18.24 8.58
CA GLU A 552 20.10 -17.20 9.50
C GLU A 552 21.23 -16.40 8.86
N GLU A 553 21.97 -17.01 7.92
CA GLU A 553 23.01 -16.35 7.12
C GLU A 553 22.45 -15.29 6.13
N ALA A 554 21.16 -15.32 5.80
CA ALA A 554 20.51 -14.38 4.88
C ALA A 554 19.77 -13.21 5.57
N ILE A 555 19.76 -13.17 6.91
CA ILE A 555 19.16 -12.07 7.68
C ILE A 555 20.24 -11.05 8.02
N MET A 556 19.98 -9.77 7.71
CA MET A 556 20.89 -8.68 8.05
C MET A 556 21.08 -8.62 9.58
N PRO A 557 22.33 -8.60 10.07
CA PRO A 557 22.63 -8.35 11.48
C PRO A 557 22.09 -7.00 11.98
N LEU A 558 21.72 -6.89 13.27
CA LEU A 558 21.11 -5.67 13.82
C LEU A 558 22.02 -4.44 13.74
N ASP A 559 23.33 -4.62 13.93
CA ASP A 559 24.33 -3.56 13.81
C ASP A 559 24.49 -3.02 12.37
N HIS A 560 24.10 -3.83 11.38
CA HIS A 560 24.04 -3.42 9.97
C HIS A 560 22.73 -2.72 9.60
N CYS A 561 21.66 -2.81 10.41
CA CYS A 561 20.45 -2.02 10.18
C CYS A 561 20.79 -0.54 10.32
N LEU A 562 20.55 0.26 9.29
CA LEU A 562 20.87 1.69 9.27
C LEU A 562 19.63 2.57 9.41
N ASN A 563 18.43 2.00 9.31
CA ASN A 563 17.19 2.75 9.31
C ASN A 563 15.97 1.90 9.73
N MET A 564 14.81 2.54 9.87
CA MET A 564 13.58 1.87 10.29
C MET A 564 13.03 0.87 9.26
N ASP A 565 13.31 1.05 7.96
CA ASP A 565 12.92 0.09 6.92
C ASP A 565 13.76 -1.20 7.02
N ASP A 566 15.05 -1.09 7.33
CA ASP A 566 15.91 -2.25 7.58
C ASP A 566 15.44 -3.04 8.81
N ILE A 567 15.10 -2.32 9.90
CA ILE A 567 14.54 -2.93 11.11
C ILE A 567 13.22 -3.64 10.79
N GLU A 568 12.30 -2.99 10.08
CA GLU A 568 11.02 -3.58 9.64
C GLU A 568 11.25 -4.81 8.77
N ALA A 569 12.23 -4.79 7.86
CA ALA A 569 12.58 -5.91 6.98
C ALA A 569 13.16 -7.11 7.75
N VAL A 570 14.09 -6.86 8.69
CA VAL A 570 14.64 -7.92 9.57
C VAL A 570 13.54 -8.53 10.44
N ALA A 571 12.73 -7.68 11.06
CA ALA A 571 11.62 -8.12 11.91
C ALA A 571 10.62 -8.97 11.11
N THR A 572 10.26 -8.55 9.90
CA THR A 572 9.33 -9.26 9.01
C THR A 572 9.81 -10.67 8.66
N LYS A 573 11.12 -10.89 8.55
CA LYS A 573 11.70 -12.22 8.30
C LYS A 573 11.69 -13.13 9.53
N LYS A 574 11.73 -12.56 10.74
CA LYS A 574 11.82 -13.32 12.00
C LYS A 574 10.47 -13.60 12.65
N MET A 575 9.50 -12.71 12.48
CA MET A 575 8.21 -12.82 13.16
C MET A 575 7.24 -13.74 12.43
N SER A 576 6.28 -14.30 13.17
CA SER A 576 5.18 -15.04 12.56
C SER A 576 4.34 -14.13 11.64
N LYS A 577 3.75 -14.70 10.59
CA LYS A 577 2.84 -13.98 9.69
C LYS A 577 1.68 -13.31 10.44
N LYS A 578 1.19 -13.94 11.52
CA LYS A 578 0.14 -13.40 12.39
C LYS A 578 0.61 -12.15 13.14
N ALA A 579 1.79 -12.21 13.78
CA ALA A 579 2.38 -11.08 14.47
C ALA A 579 2.65 -9.91 13.51
N TRP A 580 3.23 -10.21 12.34
CA TRP A 580 3.45 -9.25 11.28
C TRP A 580 2.15 -8.58 10.83
N ALA A 581 1.13 -9.37 10.50
CA ALA A 581 -0.15 -8.83 10.04
C ALA A 581 -0.80 -7.93 11.10
N TYR A 582 -0.74 -8.31 12.38
CA TYR A 582 -1.27 -7.49 13.48
C TYR A 582 -0.52 -6.14 13.61
N TYR A 583 0.82 -6.15 13.56
CA TYR A 583 1.64 -4.93 13.67
C TYR A 583 1.58 -4.05 12.42
N PHE A 584 1.72 -4.64 11.24
CA PHE A 584 1.74 -3.93 9.96
C PHE A 584 0.37 -3.34 9.62
N SER A 585 -0.73 -4.02 9.96
CA SER A 585 -2.08 -3.61 9.58
C SER A 585 -2.46 -2.18 10.00
N ALA A 586 -3.32 -1.59 9.19
CA ALA A 586 -4.03 -0.34 9.41
C ALA A 586 -5.47 -0.50 8.90
N ALA A 587 -6.29 0.54 9.05
CA ALA A 587 -7.67 0.56 8.60
C ALA A 587 -7.77 0.55 7.07
N ASP A 588 -8.76 -0.19 6.56
CA ASP A 588 -9.22 -0.20 5.17
C ASP A 588 -8.07 -0.27 4.14
N ASP A 589 -7.83 0.82 3.40
CA ASP A 589 -6.88 0.86 2.28
C ASP A 589 -5.46 1.31 2.70
N LEU A 590 -5.20 1.43 4.01
CA LEU A 590 -3.93 1.86 4.60
C LEU A 590 -3.51 3.30 4.20
N ARG A 591 -4.44 4.14 3.73
CA ARG A 591 -4.13 5.49 3.23
C ARG A 591 -3.59 6.38 4.33
N SER A 592 -4.25 6.43 5.49
CA SER A 592 -3.78 7.19 6.66
C SER A 592 -2.42 6.70 7.13
N LYS A 593 -2.16 5.38 7.09
CA LYS A 593 -0.85 4.80 7.45
C LYS A 593 0.25 5.32 6.53
N ALA A 594 0.01 5.32 5.22
CA ALA A 594 0.97 5.82 4.25
C ALA A 594 1.19 7.34 4.41
N LEU A 595 0.10 8.10 4.51
CA LEU A 595 0.14 9.56 4.61
C LEU A 595 0.84 10.05 5.89
N ASN A 596 0.65 9.37 7.02
CA ASN A 596 1.38 9.62 8.27
C ASN A 596 2.90 9.64 8.07
N ASN A 597 3.42 8.85 7.14
CA ASN A 597 4.85 8.77 6.86
C ASN A 597 5.27 9.75 5.77
N THR A 598 4.59 9.76 4.62
CA THR A 598 5.05 10.48 3.44
C THR A 598 5.01 12.00 3.62
N VAL A 599 4.07 12.53 4.42
CA VAL A 599 3.88 13.97 4.65
C VAL A 599 5.14 14.69 5.17
N TYR A 600 5.98 14.00 5.95
CA TYR A 600 7.21 14.61 6.48
C TYR A 600 8.20 14.97 5.37
N SER A 601 8.14 14.31 4.21
CA SER A 601 8.99 14.61 3.05
C SER A 601 8.67 15.97 2.43
N ASP A 602 7.44 16.46 2.59
CA ASP A 602 6.97 17.74 2.08
C ASP A 602 7.34 18.93 2.99
N ILE A 603 7.95 18.66 4.15
CA ILE A 603 8.49 19.66 5.07
C ILE A 603 10.00 19.72 4.88
N LEU A 604 10.52 20.85 4.42
CA LEU A 604 11.95 21.03 4.16
C LEU A 604 12.66 21.61 5.39
N LEU A 605 13.88 21.16 5.64
CA LEU A 605 14.76 21.75 6.66
C LEU A 605 15.39 23.06 6.15
N ARG A 606 15.68 23.99 7.05
CA ARG A 606 16.33 25.28 6.76
C ARG A 606 17.69 25.37 7.48
N PRO A 607 18.73 24.69 6.98
CA PRO A 607 20.03 24.66 7.63
C PRO A 607 20.70 26.03 7.68
N ARG A 608 21.52 26.25 8.70
CA ARG A 608 22.30 27.47 8.94
C ARG A 608 23.78 27.10 9.02
N VAL A 609 24.65 28.01 8.60
CA VAL A 609 26.10 27.83 8.53
C VAL A 609 26.83 28.83 9.44
N PHE A 610 28.10 28.56 9.77
CA PHE A 610 28.93 29.38 10.67
C PHE A 610 28.38 29.53 12.10
N VAL A 611 27.90 28.43 12.69
CA VAL A 611 27.45 28.35 14.09
C VAL A 611 28.21 27.21 14.77
N ASP A 612 28.58 27.38 16.04
CA ASP A 612 29.21 26.32 16.83
C ASP A 612 28.21 25.20 17.13
N ILE A 613 28.55 23.98 16.72
CA ILE A 613 27.72 22.76 16.85
C ILE A 613 28.50 21.63 17.53
N THR A 614 29.59 21.97 18.24
CA THR A 614 30.40 20.98 18.98
C THR A 614 29.61 20.29 20.08
N LYS A 615 28.54 20.93 20.57
CA LYS A 615 27.59 20.39 21.55
C LYS A 615 26.24 20.14 20.89
N CYS A 616 25.52 19.14 21.40
CA CYS A 616 24.15 18.84 21.04
C CYS A 616 23.48 18.16 22.23
N ASP A 617 22.38 18.71 22.72
CA ASP A 617 21.59 18.22 23.84
C ASP A 617 20.17 17.88 23.38
N THR A 618 19.88 16.58 23.36
CA THR A 618 18.55 16.04 23.00
C THR A 618 17.60 15.96 24.19
N SER A 619 18.03 16.32 25.40
CA SER A 619 17.19 16.20 26.58
C SER A 619 16.03 17.19 26.57
N THR A 620 14.91 16.78 27.16
CA THR A 620 13.69 17.58 27.28
C THR A 620 12.88 17.10 28.49
N THR A 621 11.63 17.51 28.59
CA THR A 621 10.69 17.08 29.61
C THR A 621 9.42 16.49 29.00
N ILE A 622 8.81 15.54 29.71
CA ILE A 622 7.46 15.02 29.45
C ILE A 622 6.64 15.25 30.72
N LEU A 623 5.71 16.21 30.67
CA LEU A 623 4.94 16.70 31.82
C LEU A 623 5.82 17.01 33.04
N GLY A 624 6.93 17.73 32.80
CA GLY A 624 7.90 18.10 33.83
C GLY A 624 8.87 17.00 34.27
N ASN A 625 8.70 15.75 33.83
CA ASN A 625 9.67 14.67 34.09
C ASN A 625 10.80 14.74 33.06
N LYS A 626 12.06 14.70 33.50
CA LYS A 626 13.21 14.77 32.62
C LYS A 626 13.33 13.48 31.77
N VAL A 627 13.58 13.65 30.48
CA VAL A 627 13.94 12.58 29.55
C VAL A 627 15.18 13.02 28.74
N ASN A 628 15.99 12.06 28.30
CA ASN A 628 17.26 12.35 27.62
C ASN A 628 17.12 12.49 26.10
N ILE A 629 15.95 12.15 25.55
CA ILE A 629 15.65 12.18 24.12
C ILE A 629 14.18 12.59 23.93
N PRO A 630 13.81 13.34 22.86
CA PRO A 630 12.43 13.79 22.66
C PRO A 630 11.57 12.70 22.00
N LEU A 631 11.85 11.44 22.32
CA LEU A 631 11.18 10.25 21.83
C LEU A 631 10.51 9.53 23.00
N PHE A 632 9.31 9.01 22.75
CA PHE A 632 8.64 8.07 23.65
C PHE A 632 8.09 6.89 22.87
N VAL A 633 7.92 5.75 23.53
CA VAL A 633 7.17 4.62 22.94
C VAL A 633 5.69 4.87 23.15
N SER A 634 4.96 5.04 22.03
CA SER A 634 3.49 5.14 22.02
C SER A 634 2.87 3.83 22.52
N PRO A 635 1.67 3.87 23.13
CA PRO A 635 1.03 2.66 23.63
C PRO A 635 0.73 1.70 22.49
N ALA A 636 1.39 0.54 22.53
CA ALA A 636 1.25 -0.53 21.58
C ALA A 636 1.06 -1.85 22.33
N ALA A 637 -0.06 -2.51 22.07
CA ALA A 637 -0.43 -3.76 22.72
C ALA A 637 0.27 -4.97 22.07
N MET A 638 0.33 -6.07 22.83
CA MET A 638 0.74 -7.40 22.34
C MET A 638 2.18 -7.47 21.86
N ALA A 639 3.12 -6.91 22.61
CA ALA A 639 4.53 -7.02 22.28
C ALA A 639 5.02 -8.47 22.25
N ARG A 640 4.43 -9.37 23.07
CA ARG A 640 4.76 -10.81 23.07
C ARG A 640 4.40 -11.57 21.79
N LEU A 641 3.56 -10.99 20.91
CA LEU A 641 3.35 -11.56 19.57
C LEU A 641 4.63 -11.47 18.70
N GLY A 642 5.40 -10.41 18.87
CA GLY A 642 6.64 -10.17 18.11
C GLY A 642 7.86 -10.81 18.74
N HIS A 643 7.95 -10.81 20.07
CA HIS A 643 9.09 -11.38 20.79
C HIS A 643 8.75 -11.68 22.27
N PRO A 644 9.26 -12.76 22.87
CA PRO A 644 8.99 -13.12 24.27
C PRO A 644 9.29 -12.03 25.31
N ASP A 645 10.31 -11.19 25.08
CA ASP A 645 10.68 -10.05 25.93
C ASP A 645 9.51 -9.08 26.22
N GLY A 646 8.55 -9.00 25.30
CA GLY A 646 7.33 -8.22 25.48
C GLY A 646 7.55 -6.73 25.76
N GLU A 647 6.57 -6.12 26.42
CA GLU A 647 6.59 -4.72 26.83
C GLU A 647 7.68 -4.41 27.88
N HIS A 648 8.12 -5.42 28.64
CA HIS A 648 9.23 -5.32 29.59
C HIS A 648 10.58 -5.14 28.89
N GLY A 649 10.82 -5.81 27.76
CA GLY A 649 12.01 -5.56 26.92
C GLY A 649 12.05 -4.13 26.39
N ILE A 650 10.89 -3.61 25.97
CA ILE A 650 10.75 -2.19 25.58
C ILE A 650 11.08 -1.28 26.78
N ALA A 651 10.63 -1.62 27.99
CA ALA A 651 10.93 -0.85 29.19
C ALA A 651 12.44 -0.78 29.48
N LYS A 652 13.16 -1.89 29.31
CA LYS A 652 14.62 -1.94 29.46
C LYS A 652 15.33 -1.04 28.45
N ALA A 653 14.96 -1.12 27.18
CA ALA A 653 15.54 -0.26 26.15
C ALA A 653 15.25 1.23 26.41
N CYS A 654 14.02 1.58 26.82
CA CYS A 654 13.67 2.94 27.20
C CYS A 654 14.53 3.44 28.38
N ASN A 655 14.86 2.57 29.35
CA ASN A 655 15.73 2.93 30.46
C ASN A 655 17.16 3.26 29.99
N THR A 656 17.74 2.44 29.09
CA THR A 656 19.07 2.67 28.51
C THR A 656 19.20 4.05 27.88
N PHE A 657 18.15 4.53 27.21
CA PHE A 657 18.14 5.82 26.52
C PHE A 657 17.53 6.96 27.34
N GLY A 658 17.04 6.71 28.56
CA GLY A 658 16.30 7.68 29.36
C GLY A 658 15.06 8.23 28.64
N ALA A 659 14.35 7.35 27.93
CA ALA A 659 13.13 7.65 27.18
C ALA A 659 11.88 7.25 27.97
N CYS A 660 10.72 7.81 27.59
CA CYS A 660 9.44 7.45 28.20
C CYS A 660 8.79 6.27 27.47
N GLN A 661 8.15 5.37 28.22
CA GLN A 661 7.24 4.36 27.68
C GLN A 661 5.80 4.63 28.12
N ILE A 662 4.87 4.71 27.18
CA ILE A 662 3.45 4.69 27.48
C ILE A 662 2.97 3.24 27.35
N ILE A 663 2.56 2.63 28.46
CA ILE A 663 2.13 1.24 28.53
C ILE A 663 0.67 1.14 28.07
N SER A 664 0.35 0.19 27.19
CA SER A 664 -1.01 -0.05 26.74
C SER A 664 -1.88 -0.70 27.82
N ASN A 665 -3.16 -0.32 27.89
CA ASN A 665 -4.16 -0.99 28.71
C ASN A 665 -4.31 -2.48 28.36
N ASN A 666 -3.99 -2.84 27.12
CA ASN A 666 -4.11 -4.19 26.56
C ASN A 666 -2.72 -4.81 26.30
N ALA A 667 -1.71 -4.43 27.09
CA ALA A 667 -0.37 -5.04 27.02
C ALA A 667 -0.43 -6.56 27.25
N SER A 668 0.51 -7.28 26.65
CA SER A 668 0.66 -8.74 26.85
C SER A 668 1.32 -9.13 28.17
N GLN A 669 1.69 -8.16 29.02
CA GLN A 669 2.27 -8.34 30.35
C GLN A 669 1.53 -7.45 31.35
N THR A 670 1.54 -7.87 32.62
CA THR A 670 0.93 -7.06 33.69
C THR A 670 1.74 -5.77 33.92
N PRO A 671 1.11 -4.70 34.45
CA PRO A 671 1.83 -3.46 34.77
C PRO A 671 3.08 -3.70 35.63
N GLU A 672 2.99 -4.59 36.63
CA GLU A 672 4.06 -4.90 37.56
C GLU A 672 5.21 -5.65 36.89
N GLN A 673 4.93 -6.57 35.97
CA GLN A 673 5.95 -7.25 35.17
C GLN A 673 6.71 -6.27 34.28
N ILE A 674 6.00 -5.34 33.64
CA ILE A 674 6.62 -4.35 32.75
C ILE A 674 7.55 -3.44 33.56
N LEU A 675 7.12 -3.02 34.76
CA LEU A 675 7.88 -2.14 35.65
C LEU A 675 8.95 -2.85 36.48
N GLU A 676 9.09 -4.16 36.38
CA GLU A 676 10.04 -4.92 37.18
C GLU A 676 11.47 -4.40 36.96
N GLY A 677 12.18 -4.08 38.04
CA GLY A 677 13.55 -3.56 37.96
C GLY A 677 13.69 -2.15 37.37
N ALA A 678 12.60 -1.47 37.01
CA ALA A 678 12.65 -0.11 36.50
C ALA A 678 13.08 0.89 37.61
N PRO A 679 14.07 1.77 37.36
CA PRO A 679 14.50 2.75 38.35
C PRO A 679 13.41 3.81 38.57
N ALA A 680 13.45 4.46 39.74
CA ALA A 680 12.36 5.33 40.20
C ALA A 680 12.16 6.60 39.36
N ASP A 681 13.21 7.03 38.66
CA ASP A 681 13.25 8.18 37.76
C ASP A 681 12.88 7.84 36.31
N GLN A 682 12.75 6.55 35.96
CA GLN A 682 12.21 6.16 34.65
C GLN A 682 10.74 6.60 34.54
N VAL A 683 10.40 7.16 33.37
CA VAL A 683 9.11 7.79 33.13
C VAL A 683 8.18 6.85 32.38
N PHE A 684 7.08 6.47 33.03
CA PHE A 684 6.02 5.68 32.41
C PHE A 684 4.70 6.44 32.36
N GLY A 685 3.99 6.31 31.24
CA GLY A 685 2.58 6.67 31.13
C GLY A 685 1.71 5.41 31.11
N TRP A 686 0.48 5.49 31.60
CA TRP A 686 -0.49 4.42 31.45
C TRP A 686 -1.59 4.82 30.47
N GLN A 687 -1.73 4.10 29.37
CA GLN A 687 -2.84 4.29 28.44
C GLN A 687 -4.10 3.65 29.01
N LEU A 688 -5.19 4.42 29.04
CA LEU A 688 -6.50 3.97 29.50
C LEU A 688 -7.45 3.80 28.31
N TYR A 689 -8.01 2.59 28.19
CA TYR A 689 -9.25 2.34 27.45
C TYR A 689 -10.38 2.21 28.44
N VAL A 690 -11.35 3.12 28.36
CA VAL A 690 -12.49 3.07 29.24
C VAL A 690 -13.43 1.97 28.76
N GLN A 691 -13.79 1.07 29.66
CA GLN A 691 -14.66 -0.06 29.39
C GLN A 691 -16.14 0.33 29.60
N ASN A 692 -17.05 -0.33 28.90
CA ASN A 692 -18.50 -0.19 29.10
C ASN A 692 -18.87 -0.50 30.56
N ASP A 693 -18.25 -1.53 31.12
CA ASP A 693 -18.25 -1.75 32.56
C ASP A 693 -17.22 -0.83 33.22
N ARG A 694 -17.70 0.31 33.73
CA ARG A 694 -16.85 1.33 34.34
C ARG A 694 -16.09 0.81 35.55
N LYS A 695 -16.64 -0.16 36.28
CA LYS A 695 -16.00 -0.71 37.47
C LYS A 695 -14.63 -1.32 37.15
N LYS A 696 -14.51 -2.02 36.02
CA LYS A 696 -13.21 -2.56 35.53
C LYS A 696 -12.17 -1.46 35.29
N SER A 697 -12.61 -0.32 34.76
CA SER A 697 -11.71 0.83 34.53
C SER A 697 -11.31 1.48 35.85
N GLU A 698 -12.22 1.57 36.81
CA GLU A 698 -11.97 2.12 38.14
C GLU A 698 -10.98 1.24 38.93
N ASP A 699 -11.15 -0.08 38.88
CA ASP A 699 -10.26 -1.03 39.55
C ASP A 699 -8.86 -1.01 38.93
N MET A 700 -8.76 -0.92 37.61
CA MET A 700 -7.48 -0.71 36.92
C MET A 700 -6.83 0.61 37.37
N LEU A 701 -7.58 1.72 37.42
CA LEU A 701 -7.05 3.00 37.89
C LEU A 701 -6.55 2.94 39.33
N VAL A 702 -7.22 2.20 40.21
CA VAL A 702 -6.73 1.95 41.58
C VAL A 702 -5.38 1.24 41.57
N ARG A 703 -5.24 0.17 40.76
CA ARG A 703 -3.97 -0.56 40.58
C ARG A 703 -2.86 0.36 40.06
N ILE A 704 -3.14 1.11 39.00
CA ILE A 704 -2.17 2.01 38.36
C ILE A 704 -1.74 3.16 39.28
N ASN A 705 -2.66 3.76 40.03
CA ASN A 705 -2.31 4.82 40.98
C ASN A 705 -1.40 4.35 42.12
N ALA A 706 -1.36 3.05 42.42
CA ALA A 706 -0.45 2.47 43.42
C ALA A 706 0.99 2.36 42.91
N LEU A 707 1.20 2.40 41.58
CA LEU A 707 2.50 2.25 40.92
C LEU A 707 3.17 3.62 40.73
N LYS A 708 4.16 3.92 41.57
CA LYS A 708 4.82 5.25 41.62
C LYS A 708 5.62 5.60 40.36
N GLN A 709 5.98 4.62 39.55
CA GLN A 709 6.67 4.77 38.28
C GLN A 709 5.74 5.35 37.20
N ILE A 710 4.43 5.10 37.29
CA ILE A 710 3.44 5.69 36.38
C ILE A 710 3.24 7.15 36.75
N LYS A 711 3.62 8.05 35.85
CA LYS A 711 3.62 9.50 36.09
C LYS A 711 2.37 10.20 35.56
N PHE A 712 1.65 9.61 34.60
CA PHE A 712 0.47 10.21 33.97
C PHE A 712 -0.44 9.17 33.32
N ILE A 713 -1.70 9.53 33.09
CA ILE A 713 -2.70 8.72 32.39
C ILE A 713 -2.91 9.26 30.97
N VAL A 714 -2.93 8.36 29.98
CA VAL A 714 -3.16 8.68 28.57
C VAL A 714 -4.53 8.13 28.16
N LEU A 715 -5.57 8.96 28.17
CA LEU A 715 -6.92 8.57 27.79
C LEU A 715 -7.04 8.52 26.25
N THR A 716 -7.28 7.34 25.69
CA THR A 716 -7.39 7.16 24.24
C THR A 716 -8.82 7.34 23.74
N LEU A 717 -9.01 8.22 22.77
CA LEU A 717 -10.33 8.67 22.27
C LEU A 717 -10.57 8.37 20.78
N ASP A 718 -9.52 7.98 20.03
CA ASP A 718 -9.56 7.76 18.57
C ASP A 718 -10.07 6.36 18.15
N ALA A 719 -10.37 5.48 19.09
CA ALA A 719 -10.81 4.11 18.82
C ALA A 719 -12.05 3.69 19.65
N PRO A 720 -13.16 4.45 19.62
CA PRO A 720 -14.41 4.04 20.28
C PRO A 720 -15.07 2.82 19.61
N VAL A 721 -14.68 2.54 18.37
CA VAL A 721 -15.05 1.37 17.58
C VAL A 721 -13.76 0.83 16.95
N PRO A 722 -13.56 -0.51 16.88
CA PRO A 722 -12.38 -1.05 16.21
C PRO A 722 -12.36 -0.67 14.73
N GLY A 723 -11.22 -0.15 14.26
CA GLY A 723 -10.98 0.05 12.84
C GLY A 723 -10.87 -1.28 12.08
N LYS A 724 -11.22 -1.28 10.80
CA LYS A 724 -11.27 -2.49 9.97
C LYS A 724 -9.88 -2.85 9.43
N ARG A 725 -9.19 -3.78 10.10
CA ARG A 725 -7.79 -4.14 9.81
C ARG A 725 -7.68 -5.37 8.92
N GLU A 726 -7.80 -5.19 7.61
CA GLU A 726 -7.98 -6.32 6.67
C GLU A 726 -6.83 -7.35 6.66
N HIS A 727 -5.58 -6.92 6.85
CA HIS A 727 -4.45 -7.86 6.96
C HIS A 727 -4.59 -8.79 8.18
N ASP A 728 -4.99 -8.24 9.34
CA ASP A 728 -5.22 -9.00 10.57
C ASP A 728 -6.42 -9.96 10.41
N GLU A 729 -7.49 -9.51 9.74
CA GLU A 729 -8.65 -10.36 9.46
C GLU A 729 -8.36 -11.52 8.51
N ARG A 730 -7.49 -11.32 7.52
CA ARG A 730 -7.11 -12.37 6.55
C ARG A 730 -6.31 -13.47 7.25
N GLU A 731 -5.34 -13.10 8.06
CA GLU A 731 -4.54 -14.08 8.80
C GLU A 731 -5.32 -14.73 9.95
N GLY A 732 -6.25 -14.00 10.59
CA GLY A 732 -7.16 -14.55 11.60
C GLY A 732 -8.13 -15.63 11.08
N LYS A 733 -8.41 -15.66 9.76
CA LYS A 733 -9.26 -16.69 9.12
C LYS A 733 -8.51 -17.98 8.80
N ASN A 734 -7.18 -17.95 8.71
CA ASN A 734 -6.35 -19.11 8.32
C ASN A 734 -6.22 -20.17 9.42
N VAL A 735 -6.60 -19.88 10.67
CA VAL A 735 -6.59 -20.84 11.80
C VAL A 735 -7.69 -21.93 11.63
N GLY A 736 -8.76 -21.64 10.88
CA GLY A 736 -9.90 -22.56 10.73
C GLY A 736 -9.95 -23.37 9.43
N ALA A 737 -8.99 -23.20 8.50
CA ALA A 737 -9.08 -23.81 7.17
C ALA A 737 -8.45 -25.23 7.09
N ASN A 738 -7.66 -25.64 8.07
CA ASN A 738 -6.90 -26.91 8.05
C ASN A 738 -7.48 -28.04 8.91
N LEU A 739 -8.68 -27.90 9.48
CA LEU A 739 -9.33 -29.00 10.22
C LEU A 739 -10.59 -29.50 9.48
N PRO A 740 -10.66 -30.79 9.11
CA PRO A 740 -11.85 -31.35 8.47
C PRO A 740 -12.97 -31.49 9.51
N ILE A 741 -13.95 -30.59 9.47
CA ILE A 741 -15.18 -30.74 10.25
C ILE A 741 -15.98 -31.90 9.63
N ARG A 742 -15.89 -33.09 10.24
CA ARG A 742 -16.86 -34.17 10.00
C ARG A 742 -18.15 -33.83 10.74
N SER A 743 -19.18 -33.44 9.99
CA SER A 743 -20.53 -33.25 10.52
C SER A 743 -21.08 -34.59 11.01
N ALA A 744 -21.14 -34.79 12.33
CA ALA A 744 -21.80 -35.94 12.94
C ALA A 744 -23.25 -35.58 13.35
N HIS A 745 -24.17 -36.22 12.62
CA HIS A 745 -25.57 -36.54 12.91
C HIS A 745 -26.59 -35.51 13.42
N GLN A 746 -27.54 -35.23 12.51
CA GLN A 746 -28.97 -35.02 12.80
C GLN A 746 -29.58 -36.20 13.57
N GLN A 747 -30.31 -35.87 14.64
CA GLN A 747 -31.61 -36.39 15.12
C GLN A 747 -32.08 -35.35 16.15
N GLY A 748 -33.22 -34.67 16.12
CA GLY A 748 -34.53 -34.93 15.55
C GLY A 748 -35.56 -34.83 16.68
N SER A 749 -36.12 -33.65 16.98
CA SER A 749 -37.45 -33.49 17.60
C SER A 749 -37.92 -32.03 17.60
N SER A 750 -39.23 -31.87 17.49
CA SER A 750 -40.03 -30.70 17.10
C SER A 750 -40.66 -29.91 18.27
N SER A 751 -41.14 -28.69 17.94
CA SER A 751 -42.15 -27.83 18.63
C SER A 751 -41.66 -27.12 19.91
N THR A 752 -41.93 -25.84 20.25
CA THR A 752 -43.00 -24.87 19.88
C THR A 752 -42.64 -23.45 20.43
N THR A 753 -43.04 -22.39 19.71
CA THR A 753 -43.53 -21.03 20.15
C THR A 753 -43.25 -20.58 21.62
N SER A 754 -42.69 -19.41 21.99
CA SER A 754 -42.88 -18.01 21.51
C SER A 754 -41.74 -17.06 22.04
N PRO A 755 -41.86 -15.70 22.03
CA PRO A 755 -40.81 -14.77 21.59
C PRO A 755 -39.92 -14.22 22.71
N ASP A 756 -38.67 -13.80 22.41
CA ASP A 756 -38.06 -12.60 23.02
C ASP A 756 -36.66 -12.24 22.46
N PRO A 757 -36.17 -11.00 22.70
CA PRO A 757 -35.39 -10.22 21.75
C PRO A 757 -33.87 -10.30 21.99
N LYS A 758 -33.11 -9.69 21.06
CA LYS A 758 -31.65 -9.45 21.07
C LYS A 758 -30.80 -10.60 20.51
N LYS A 759 -30.27 -10.37 19.30
CA LYS A 759 -28.87 -10.68 18.92
C LYS A 759 -28.55 -9.99 17.59
N GLY A 760 -28.39 -8.67 17.64
CA GLY A 760 -27.58 -7.92 16.67
C GLY A 760 -26.14 -7.93 17.15
N GLY A 761 -25.51 -9.10 17.21
CA GLY A 761 -24.09 -9.24 17.51
C GLY A 761 -23.36 -9.53 16.22
N ASN A 762 -22.52 -8.61 15.76
CA ASN A 762 -21.55 -8.88 14.70
C ASN A 762 -20.82 -10.17 15.06
N SER A 763 -20.98 -11.19 14.23
CA SER A 763 -20.27 -12.45 14.37
C SER A 763 -18.78 -12.18 14.18
N GLY A 764 -18.03 -12.39 15.26
CA GLY A 764 -16.61 -12.03 15.39
C GLY A 764 -15.76 -12.50 14.21
N SER A 765 -15.24 -11.53 13.48
CA SER A 765 -14.05 -11.66 12.65
C SER A 765 -12.90 -12.10 13.57
N GLY A 766 -12.28 -13.25 13.32
CA GLY A 766 -11.20 -13.84 14.15
C GLY A 766 -9.88 -13.04 14.17
N SER A 767 -9.93 -11.71 14.04
CA SER A 767 -8.79 -10.80 14.13
C SER A 767 -8.41 -10.52 15.59
N VAL A 768 -7.12 -10.35 15.86
CA VAL A 768 -6.63 -9.93 17.19
C VAL A 768 -7.17 -8.53 17.53
N ALA A 769 -7.36 -7.68 16.51
CA ALA A 769 -8.03 -6.39 16.63
C ALA A 769 -9.38 -6.43 17.33
N SER A 770 -10.30 -7.19 16.75
CA SER A 770 -11.70 -7.13 17.15
C SER A 770 -11.89 -7.64 18.57
N ALA A 771 -11.06 -8.61 18.99
CA ALA A 771 -11.02 -9.14 20.34
C ALA A 771 -10.66 -8.08 21.39
N MET A 772 -9.71 -7.20 21.08
CA MET A 772 -9.17 -6.23 22.03
C MET A 772 -10.08 -5.04 22.32
N PHE A 773 -10.89 -4.67 21.34
CA PHE A 773 -11.80 -3.53 21.45
C PHE A 773 -13.20 -3.96 21.90
N ALA A 774 -13.46 -5.26 22.04
CA ALA A 774 -14.69 -5.77 22.61
C ALA A 774 -14.88 -5.23 24.03
N GLY A 775 -15.97 -4.50 24.27
CA GLY A 775 -16.27 -3.91 25.57
C GLY A 775 -15.76 -2.49 25.79
N THR A 776 -15.06 -1.88 24.82
CA THR A 776 -14.64 -0.47 24.91
C THR A 776 -15.85 0.47 24.85
N ALA A 777 -15.83 1.53 25.67
CA ALA A 777 -16.90 2.51 25.78
C ALA A 777 -16.90 3.49 24.59
N GLY A 778 -18.00 3.51 23.84
CA GLY A 778 -18.24 4.45 22.75
C GLY A 778 -18.99 5.73 23.15
N ASP A 779 -19.35 5.87 24.43
CA ASP A 779 -20.19 6.95 24.97
C ASP A 779 -19.38 8.04 25.70
N LEU A 780 -18.08 8.11 25.46
CA LEU A 780 -17.21 9.10 26.10
C LEU A 780 -17.51 10.52 25.58
N THR A 781 -17.72 11.44 26.52
CA THR A 781 -17.94 12.86 26.23
C THR A 781 -17.08 13.74 27.14
N TRP A 782 -16.75 14.95 26.65
CA TRP A 782 -16.07 16.00 27.43
C TRP A 782 -16.76 16.27 28.79
N LYS A 783 -18.09 16.30 28.80
CA LYS A 783 -18.90 16.67 29.98
C LYS A 783 -18.86 15.62 31.09
N THR A 784 -18.86 14.34 30.74
CA THR A 784 -19.00 13.24 31.73
C THR A 784 -17.68 12.56 32.04
N THR A 785 -16.78 12.48 31.07
CA THR A 785 -15.61 11.59 31.15
C THR A 785 -14.50 12.17 32.00
N LEU A 786 -14.14 13.44 31.80
CA LEU A 786 -13.08 14.10 32.58
C LEU A 786 -13.47 14.25 34.06
N PRO A 787 -14.70 14.65 34.43
CA PRO A 787 -15.11 14.68 35.85
C PRO A 787 -15.15 13.30 36.51
N TRP A 788 -15.50 12.24 35.76
CA TRP A 788 -15.40 10.88 36.27
C TRP A 788 -13.94 10.50 36.50
N LEU A 789 -13.06 10.68 35.51
CA LEU A 789 -11.64 10.32 35.63
C LEU A 789 -10.95 11.09 36.79
N ALA A 790 -11.30 12.35 37.01
CA ALA A 790 -10.81 13.18 38.13
C ALA A 790 -11.07 12.59 39.53
N LYS A 791 -12.14 11.80 39.66
CA LYS A 791 -12.52 11.14 40.91
C LYS A 791 -11.63 9.92 41.19
N HIS A 792 -11.13 9.29 40.13
CA HIS A 792 -10.41 8.03 40.20
C HIS A 792 -8.90 8.15 40.03
N THR A 793 -8.36 9.30 39.64
CA THR A 793 -6.91 9.55 39.63
C THR A 793 -6.57 11.02 39.92
N LYS A 794 -5.38 11.25 40.46
CA LYS A 794 -4.75 12.57 40.61
C LYS A 794 -3.55 12.76 39.70
N LEU A 795 -3.19 11.74 38.93
CA LEU A 795 -2.13 11.84 37.94
C LEU A 795 -2.56 12.79 36.81
N PRO A 796 -1.61 13.53 36.21
CA PRO A 796 -1.86 14.31 35.00
C PRO A 796 -2.54 13.49 33.90
N ILE A 797 -3.47 14.12 33.17
CA ILE A 797 -4.18 13.49 32.06
C ILE A 797 -3.64 14.01 30.73
N VAL A 798 -3.34 13.08 29.83
CA VAL A 798 -3.04 13.32 28.43
C VAL A 798 -4.18 12.75 27.59
N LEU A 799 -4.74 13.54 26.68
CA LEU A 799 -5.77 13.05 25.76
C LEU A 799 -5.11 12.60 24.45
N LYS A 800 -5.24 11.32 24.11
CA LYS A 800 -4.70 10.73 22.89
C LYS A 800 -5.80 10.56 21.84
N GLY A 801 -5.48 10.91 20.60
CA GLY A 801 -6.34 10.67 19.44
C GLY A 801 -7.02 11.91 18.89
N LEU A 802 -6.56 13.09 19.31
CA LEU A 802 -7.07 14.37 18.79
C LEU A 802 -6.57 14.54 17.36
N GLN A 803 -7.50 14.90 16.46
CA GLN A 803 -7.25 14.99 15.03
C GLN A 803 -7.65 16.35 14.43
N THR A 804 -8.20 17.27 15.24
CA THR A 804 -8.57 18.62 14.80
C THR A 804 -8.13 19.69 15.82
N HIS A 805 -7.99 20.94 15.36
CA HIS A 805 -7.62 22.07 16.22
C HIS A 805 -8.73 22.45 17.21
N GLU A 806 -10.00 22.21 16.90
CA GLU A 806 -11.12 22.46 17.80
C GLU A 806 -10.98 21.63 19.06
N ASP A 807 -10.78 20.31 18.94
CA ASP A 807 -10.64 19.43 20.11
C ASP A 807 -9.38 19.76 20.92
N ALA A 808 -8.30 20.21 20.28
CA ALA A 808 -7.09 20.67 20.96
C ALA A 808 -7.34 21.95 21.77
N TYR A 809 -8.09 22.89 21.19
CA TYR A 809 -8.53 24.09 21.91
C TYR A 809 -9.41 23.73 23.10
N ILE A 810 -10.41 22.85 22.93
CA ILE A 810 -11.27 22.37 24.03
C ILE A 810 -10.43 21.74 25.15
N ALA A 811 -9.51 20.83 24.80
CA ALA A 811 -8.62 20.18 25.76
C ALA A 811 -7.86 21.20 26.63
N SER A 812 -7.37 22.27 26.01
CA SER A 812 -6.64 23.34 26.72
C SER A 812 -7.48 24.08 27.76
N LEU A 813 -8.81 24.10 27.62
CA LEU A 813 -9.72 24.72 28.59
C LEU A 813 -9.87 23.90 29.88
N TYR A 814 -9.49 22.62 29.85
CA TYR A 814 -9.51 21.73 31.01
C TYR A 814 -8.16 21.66 31.76
N ALA A 815 -7.20 22.53 31.43
CA ALA A 815 -6.02 22.73 32.26
C ALA A 815 -6.41 23.27 33.65
N PRO A 816 -5.74 22.85 34.75
CA PRO A 816 -4.54 22.01 34.81
C PRO A 816 -4.82 20.50 34.93
N GLN A 817 -6.08 20.05 34.79
CA GLN A 817 -6.41 18.63 34.87
C GLN A 817 -5.87 17.88 33.63
N VAL A 818 -6.17 18.40 32.43
CA VAL A 818 -5.53 17.97 31.19
C VAL A 818 -4.24 18.77 31.06
N GLN A 819 -3.10 18.08 31.02
CA GLN A 819 -1.77 18.71 30.93
C GLN A 819 -1.08 18.44 29.60
N GLY A 820 -1.61 17.52 28.79
CA GLY A 820 -1.12 17.30 27.45
C GLY A 820 -2.16 16.72 26.50
N ILE A 821 -1.85 16.79 25.22
CA ILE A 821 -2.59 16.12 24.15
C ILE A 821 -1.60 15.36 23.26
N LEU A 822 -2.00 14.19 22.78
CA LEU A 822 -1.27 13.39 21.80
C LEU A 822 -2.09 13.36 20.49
N LEU A 823 -1.60 14.11 19.50
CA LEU A 823 -2.18 14.15 18.17
C LEU A 823 -1.87 12.83 17.46
N SER A 824 -2.92 12.09 17.12
CA SER A 824 -2.81 10.71 16.64
C SER A 824 -4.07 10.31 15.90
N ASN A 825 -3.91 9.57 14.80
CA ASN A 825 -4.98 8.81 14.16
C ASN A 825 -4.80 7.30 14.41
N HIS A 826 -4.22 6.95 15.55
CA HIS A 826 -3.89 5.59 15.95
C HIS A 826 -2.90 4.88 14.99
N GLY A 827 -1.99 5.64 14.37
CA GLY A 827 -1.06 5.11 13.36
C GLY A 827 -1.78 4.58 12.10
N GLY A 828 -2.92 5.19 11.75
CA GLY A 828 -3.79 4.82 10.65
C GLY A 828 -4.66 3.59 10.90
N ARG A 829 -4.85 3.17 12.16
CA ARG A 829 -5.55 1.92 12.51
C ARG A 829 -7.03 2.08 12.86
N ALA A 830 -7.51 3.32 12.97
CA ALA A 830 -8.89 3.63 13.31
C ALA A 830 -9.69 4.05 12.07
N ALA A 831 -9.82 5.35 11.80
CA ALA A 831 -10.44 5.86 10.58
C ALA A 831 -9.41 5.99 9.45
N ASP A 832 -9.64 5.31 8.32
CA ASP A 832 -8.84 5.54 7.12
C ASP A 832 -9.26 6.86 6.44
N THR A 833 -8.34 7.47 5.68
CA THR A 833 -8.42 8.85 5.15
C THR A 833 -8.39 9.98 6.20
N ALA A 834 -8.16 9.64 7.47
CA ALA A 834 -7.84 10.61 8.52
C ALA A 834 -6.52 11.37 8.24
N PRO A 835 -6.43 12.65 8.63
CA PRO A 835 -5.22 13.44 8.43
C PRO A 835 -4.06 12.91 9.28
N PRO A 836 -2.81 13.16 8.86
CA PRO A 836 -1.65 12.85 9.69
C PRO A 836 -1.52 13.86 10.84
N SER A 837 -0.93 13.43 11.96
CA SER A 837 -0.80 14.24 13.19
C SER A 837 -0.12 15.59 12.96
N ILE A 838 0.79 15.67 11.98
CA ILE A 838 1.47 16.92 11.62
C ILE A 838 0.52 17.97 11.00
N HIS A 839 -0.55 17.55 10.31
CA HIS A 839 -1.57 18.48 9.81
C HIS A 839 -2.31 19.10 10.99
N THR A 840 -2.76 18.29 11.95
CA THR A 840 -3.41 18.77 13.17
C THR A 840 -2.48 19.71 13.96
N LEU A 841 -1.18 19.42 14.03
CA LEU A 841 -0.20 20.30 14.69
C LEU A 841 -0.15 21.68 14.02
N ILE A 842 -0.10 21.71 12.68
CA ILE A 842 -0.12 22.96 11.89
C ILE A 842 -1.45 23.69 12.06
N GLU A 843 -2.58 22.99 12.09
CA GLU A 843 -3.88 23.62 12.37
C GLU A 843 -3.91 24.30 13.74
N ILE A 844 -3.37 23.67 14.79
CA ILE A 844 -3.27 24.29 16.12
C ILE A 844 -2.44 25.57 16.05
N ARG A 845 -1.29 25.55 15.37
CA ARG A 845 -0.47 26.77 15.17
C ARG A 845 -1.24 27.88 14.46
N LYS A 846 -2.06 27.52 13.47
CA LYS A 846 -2.81 28.45 12.63
C LYS A 846 -4.01 29.05 13.36
N TYR A 847 -4.75 28.23 14.11
CA TYR A 847 -6.07 28.58 14.61
C TYR A 847 -6.14 28.82 16.13
N CYS A 848 -5.31 28.14 16.92
CA CYS A 848 -5.31 28.24 18.39
C CYS A 848 -3.89 28.09 18.99
N PRO A 849 -2.92 28.95 18.63
CA PRO A 849 -1.55 28.83 19.11
C PRO A 849 -1.43 28.93 20.65
N GLU A 850 -2.38 29.54 21.34
CA GLU A 850 -2.44 29.61 22.80
C GLU A 850 -2.56 28.24 23.50
N VAL A 851 -2.87 27.17 22.75
CA VAL A 851 -2.84 25.79 23.27
C VAL A 851 -1.43 25.42 23.74
N PHE A 852 -0.39 25.83 23.01
CA PHE A 852 1.01 25.55 23.33
C PHE A 852 1.47 26.19 24.65
N ASP A 853 0.80 27.27 25.09
CA ASP A 853 1.12 27.96 26.35
C ASP A 853 0.46 27.30 27.58
N LYS A 854 -0.53 26.43 27.38
CA LYS A 854 -1.36 25.86 28.45
C LYS A 854 -1.07 24.39 28.73
N ILE A 855 -0.80 23.61 27.68
CA ILE A 855 -0.63 22.16 27.75
C ILE A 855 0.46 21.70 26.79
N GLU A 856 1.08 20.55 27.06
CA GLU A 856 2.04 19.96 26.13
C GLU A 856 1.34 19.33 24.92
N VAL A 857 1.88 19.52 23.72
CA VAL A 857 1.36 18.90 22.48
C VAL A 857 2.36 17.87 21.99
N TRP A 858 1.95 16.61 21.91
CA TRP A 858 2.76 15.49 21.42
C TRP A 858 2.20 14.99 20.10
N VAL A 859 3.03 14.33 19.30
CA VAL A 859 2.59 13.72 18.03
C VAL A 859 3.07 12.28 17.94
N ASP A 860 2.30 11.42 17.28
CA ASP A 860 2.78 10.12 16.82
C ASP A 860 2.28 9.79 15.41
N GLY A 861 2.72 8.64 14.89
CA GLY A 861 2.29 8.09 13.61
C GLY A 861 3.27 8.39 12.46
N GLY A 862 3.75 7.32 11.82
CA GLY A 862 4.50 7.40 10.55
C GLY A 862 5.96 7.85 10.64
N ILE A 863 6.50 8.09 11.84
CA ILE A 863 7.91 8.48 12.04
C ILE A 863 8.85 7.37 11.58
N LYS A 864 9.73 7.65 10.62
CA LYS A 864 10.78 6.71 10.16
C LYS A 864 12.20 7.27 10.23
N ARG A 865 12.36 8.59 10.38
CA ARG A 865 13.65 9.26 10.44
C ARG A 865 13.74 10.24 11.61
N GLY A 866 14.96 10.49 12.10
CA GLY A 866 15.25 11.55 13.05
C GLY A 866 14.93 12.95 12.50
N THR A 867 14.96 13.14 11.18
CA THR A 867 14.47 14.38 10.56
C THR A 867 12.97 14.59 10.77
N ASP A 868 12.17 13.52 10.78
CA ASP A 868 10.72 13.61 11.00
C ASP A 868 10.44 14.11 12.41
N VAL A 869 11.18 13.57 13.37
CA VAL A 869 11.16 13.99 14.78
C VAL A 869 11.50 15.47 14.88
N VAL A 870 12.64 15.89 14.33
CA VAL A 870 13.07 17.30 14.40
C VAL A 870 12.09 18.24 13.72
N LYS A 871 11.47 17.85 12.59
CA LYS A 871 10.42 18.65 11.92
C LYS A 871 9.20 18.83 12.81
N ALA A 872 8.72 17.78 13.48
CA ALA A 872 7.62 17.88 14.43
C ALA A 872 7.95 18.80 15.61
N LEU A 873 9.16 18.68 16.17
CA LEU A 873 9.63 19.54 17.26
C LEU A 873 9.68 21.01 16.84
N CYS A 874 10.19 21.29 15.62
CA CYS A 874 10.21 22.64 15.06
C CYS A 874 8.82 23.25 14.89
N LEU A 875 7.80 22.42 14.67
CA LEU A 875 6.40 22.86 14.55
C LEU A 875 5.69 22.95 15.92
N GLY A 876 6.37 22.65 17.03
CA GLY A 876 5.86 22.86 18.38
C GLY A 876 5.43 21.59 19.09
N ALA A 877 5.69 20.40 18.54
CA ALA A 877 5.58 19.18 19.32
C ALA A 877 6.61 19.19 20.46
N LYS A 878 6.21 18.76 21.66
CA LYS A 878 7.11 18.64 22.82
C LYS A 878 7.88 17.32 22.82
N ALA A 879 7.26 16.26 22.32
CA ALA A 879 7.85 14.93 22.17
C ALA A 879 7.15 14.17 21.04
N VAL A 880 7.84 13.16 20.49
CA VAL A 880 7.39 12.40 19.32
C VAL A 880 7.32 10.89 19.63
N GLY A 881 6.19 10.28 19.30
CA GLY A 881 5.86 8.91 19.67
C GLY A 881 6.22 7.86 18.61
N MET A 882 6.73 6.72 19.08
CA MET A 882 7.08 5.56 18.28
C MET A 882 6.20 4.36 18.64
N GLY A 883 5.41 3.88 17.68
CA GLY A 883 4.61 2.65 17.85
C GLY A 883 5.28 1.45 17.16
N ARG A 884 5.06 1.34 15.84
CA ARG A 884 5.58 0.24 15.03
C ARG A 884 7.10 0.09 15.09
N ASN A 885 7.84 1.19 15.21
CA ASN A 885 9.31 1.14 15.30
C ASN A 885 9.76 0.32 16.50
N ALA A 886 9.14 0.52 17.67
CA ALA A 886 9.46 -0.25 18.87
C ALA A 886 9.04 -1.72 18.71
N LEU A 887 7.85 -1.99 18.15
CA LEU A 887 7.38 -3.37 17.93
C LEU A 887 8.22 -4.15 16.91
N PHE A 888 8.61 -3.51 15.80
CA PHE A 888 9.50 -4.12 14.81
C PHE A 888 10.93 -4.22 15.32
N GLY A 889 11.44 -3.24 16.08
CA GLY A 889 12.71 -3.38 16.79
C GLY A 889 12.71 -4.61 17.70
N LEU A 890 11.67 -4.77 18.51
CA LEU A 890 11.48 -5.93 19.36
C LEU A 890 11.41 -7.25 18.55
N GLY A 891 10.68 -7.26 17.43
CA GLY A 891 10.63 -8.43 16.54
C GLY A 891 11.94 -8.72 15.81
N ALA A 892 12.82 -7.73 15.61
CA ALA A 892 14.11 -7.90 14.93
C ALA A 892 15.15 -8.56 15.85
N GLY A 893 15.09 -8.33 17.16
CA GLY A 893 15.96 -9.01 18.12
C GLY A 893 15.77 -8.56 19.55
N GLY A 894 14.54 -8.60 20.04
CA GLY A 894 14.21 -8.35 21.44
C GLY A 894 14.61 -6.95 21.90
N THR A 895 15.03 -6.87 23.16
CA THR A 895 15.47 -5.61 23.81
C THR A 895 16.53 -4.89 22.98
N GLU A 896 17.54 -5.59 22.49
CA GLU A 896 18.65 -5.04 21.70
C GLU A 896 18.16 -4.44 20.36
N GLY A 897 17.12 -5.02 19.76
CA GLY A 897 16.52 -4.47 18.54
C GLY A 897 15.77 -3.16 18.80
N VAL A 898 15.17 -2.98 19.98
CA VAL A 898 14.56 -1.70 20.39
C VAL A 898 15.64 -0.67 20.72
N GLU A 899 16.72 -1.08 21.37
CA GLU A 899 17.90 -0.23 21.59
C GLU A 899 18.47 0.26 20.26
N ARG A 900 18.60 -0.63 19.27
CA ARG A 900 19.07 -0.26 17.93
C ARG A 900 18.18 0.79 17.26
N VAL A 901 16.86 0.71 17.45
CA VAL A 901 15.92 1.73 16.96
C VAL A 901 16.23 3.10 17.59
N TYR A 902 16.46 3.14 18.90
CA TYR A 902 16.84 4.37 19.58
C TYR A 902 18.22 4.89 19.15
N GLU A 903 19.22 4.02 18.97
CA GLU A 903 20.55 4.42 18.49
C GLU A 903 20.47 5.16 17.15
N ILE A 904 19.77 4.55 16.18
CA ILE A 904 19.61 5.10 14.82
C ILE A 904 18.91 6.46 14.90
N LEU A 905 17.74 6.51 15.55
CA LEU A 905 16.95 7.75 15.57
C LEU A 905 17.63 8.84 16.39
N LYS A 906 18.31 8.51 17.50
CA LYS A 906 19.10 9.47 18.27
C LYS A 906 20.22 10.06 17.42
N ALA A 907 20.99 9.22 16.72
CA ALA A 907 22.07 9.68 15.84
C ALA A 907 21.54 10.57 14.70
N GLU A 908 20.40 10.21 14.10
CA GLU A 908 19.76 11.03 13.06
C GLU A 908 19.22 12.37 13.62
N ILE A 909 18.62 12.38 14.81
CA ILE A 909 18.14 13.62 15.49
C ILE A 909 19.32 14.54 15.77
N GLU A 910 20.36 14.02 16.42
CA GLU A 910 21.57 14.77 16.76
C GLU A 910 22.26 15.36 15.53
N THR A 911 22.38 14.55 14.46
CA THR A 911 22.95 15.00 13.19
C THR A 911 22.10 16.12 12.58
N THR A 912 20.78 15.95 12.59
CA THR A 912 19.85 16.95 12.03
C THR A 912 19.91 18.26 12.81
N MET A 913 19.91 18.21 14.14
CA MET A 913 20.03 19.40 15.00
C MET A 913 21.34 20.15 14.74
N ARG A 914 22.47 19.43 14.67
CA ARG A 914 23.76 20.02 14.31
C ARG A 914 23.75 20.66 12.93
N LEU A 915 23.15 20.01 11.92
CA LEU A 915 23.03 20.58 10.56
C LEU A 915 22.07 21.78 10.48
N LEU A 916 21.09 21.86 11.38
CA LEU A 916 20.26 23.04 11.58
C LEU A 916 20.94 24.13 12.41
N ALA A 917 22.14 23.85 12.94
CA ALA A 917 22.88 24.72 13.85
C ALA A 917 22.10 25.04 15.14
N VAL A 918 21.55 23.98 15.74
CA VAL A 918 20.79 24.03 16.99
C VAL A 918 21.45 23.13 18.02
N GLU A 919 21.85 23.71 19.16
CA GLU A 919 22.47 22.96 20.25
C GLU A 919 21.44 22.20 21.09
N ARG A 920 20.31 22.81 21.45
CA ARG A 920 19.32 22.23 22.36
C ARG A 920 17.97 22.02 21.68
N VAL A 921 17.26 20.95 22.02
CA VAL A 921 15.92 20.65 21.46
C VAL A 921 14.93 21.80 21.64
N GLU A 922 15.01 22.51 22.77
CA GLU A 922 14.13 23.66 23.07
C GLU A 922 14.31 24.87 22.15
N ASP A 923 15.45 24.96 21.45
CA ASP A 923 15.73 26.04 20.50
C ASP A 923 15.16 25.72 19.10
N LEU A 924 14.68 24.50 18.85
CA LEU A 924 13.99 24.14 17.62
C LEU A 924 12.68 24.92 17.50
N GLY A 925 12.35 25.32 16.28
CA GLY A 925 11.22 26.21 16.03
C GLY A 925 10.93 26.39 14.55
N PRO A 926 9.83 27.09 14.19
CA PRO A 926 9.35 27.16 12.80
C PRO A 926 10.37 27.77 11.84
N GLN A 927 11.28 28.61 12.33
CA GLN A 927 12.37 29.17 11.54
C GLN A 927 13.31 28.11 10.96
N HIS A 928 13.37 26.91 11.52
CA HIS A 928 14.24 25.81 11.08
C HIS A 928 13.61 24.92 10.00
N VAL A 929 12.35 25.16 9.63
CA VAL A 929 11.63 24.38 8.62
C VAL A 929 10.89 25.28 7.62
N ASN A 930 10.57 24.73 6.46
CA ASN A 930 9.62 25.28 5.51
C ASN A 930 8.50 24.24 5.33
N ALA A 931 7.35 24.51 5.93
CA ALA A 931 6.18 23.64 5.91
C ALA A 931 5.10 24.08 4.90
N ARG A 932 5.41 25.02 4.00
CA ARG A 932 4.40 25.65 3.11
C ARG A 932 3.63 24.66 2.24
N ALA A 933 4.27 23.57 1.81
CA ALA A 933 3.60 22.53 1.02
C ALA A 933 2.51 21.84 1.84
N VAL A 934 2.80 21.53 3.11
CA VAL A 934 1.85 20.90 4.03
C VAL A 934 0.79 21.90 4.51
N GLU A 935 1.14 23.16 4.73
CA GLU A 935 0.19 24.23 5.10
C GLU A 935 -0.92 24.46 4.05
N ARG A 936 -0.67 24.10 2.79
CA ARG A 936 -1.69 24.12 1.72
C ARG A 936 -2.74 23.03 1.94
N ASP A 937 -2.35 21.91 2.54
CA ASP A 937 -3.13 20.67 2.61
C ASP A 937 -3.86 20.50 3.96
N VAL A 938 -3.72 21.47 4.88
CA VAL A 938 -4.50 21.51 6.14
C VAL A 938 -5.84 22.22 5.93
N TYR A 939 -6.79 22.02 6.86
CA TYR A 939 -8.07 22.71 6.83
C TYR A 939 -7.89 24.24 6.68
N ASP A 940 -8.68 24.84 5.77
CA ASP A 940 -8.60 26.26 5.41
C ASP A 940 -9.86 27.07 5.73
N GLY A 941 -10.86 26.44 6.35
CA GLY A 941 -12.08 27.10 6.79
C GLY A 941 -11.87 28.05 7.99
N PRO A 942 -12.94 28.71 8.45
CA PRO A 942 -12.89 29.57 9.63
C PRO A 942 -12.59 28.75 10.88
N ALA A 943 -11.84 29.34 11.82
CA ALA A 943 -11.44 28.68 13.07
C ALA A 943 -12.62 28.19 13.93
N GLY A 944 -13.78 28.86 13.88
CA GLY A 944 -14.98 28.44 14.60
C GLY A 944 -14.92 28.52 16.14
N LEU A 945 -13.78 28.90 16.73
CA LEU A 945 -13.50 28.82 18.16
C LEU A 945 -14.38 29.73 19.03
N GLU A 946 -14.82 30.88 18.53
CA GLU A 946 -15.70 31.78 19.29
C GLU A 946 -17.05 31.12 19.64
N LYS A 947 -17.62 30.38 18.68
CA LYS A 947 -18.89 29.66 18.88
C LYS A 947 -18.72 28.51 19.87
N LEU A 948 -17.60 27.79 19.77
CA LEU A 948 -17.22 26.71 20.70
C LEU A 948 -17.04 27.25 22.11
N GLY A 949 -16.31 28.37 22.25
CA GLY A 949 -16.09 29.04 23.53
C GLY A 949 -17.40 29.44 24.22
N MET A 950 -18.38 29.99 23.47
CA MET A 950 -19.70 30.33 24.02
C MET A 950 -20.50 29.09 24.45
N TRP A 951 -20.51 28.04 23.62
CA TRP A 951 -21.25 26.80 23.90
C TRP A 951 -20.65 26.02 25.08
N LEU A 952 -19.32 25.96 25.17
CA LEU A 952 -18.62 25.33 26.30
C LEU A 952 -18.79 26.14 27.57
N LYS A 953 -18.64 27.48 27.54
CA LYS A 953 -18.88 28.32 28.73
C LYS A 953 -20.31 28.23 29.26
N ALA A 954 -21.29 27.95 28.41
CA ALA A 954 -22.67 27.73 28.84
C ALA A 954 -22.93 26.32 29.43
N LYS A 955 -21.96 25.40 29.34
CA LYS A 955 -22.08 23.98 29.71
C LYS A 955 -21.01 23.47 30.68
N LEU A 956 -19.90 24.20 30.83
CA LEU A 956 -18.98 24.21 31.98
C LEU A 956 -19.66 24.91 33.14
#